data_AF-A0A6G1GI56-F1
#
_entry.id   AF-A0A6G1GI56-F1
#
_cell.length_a   1.000
_cell.length_b   1.000
_cell.length_c   1.000
_cell.angle_alpha   90.00
_cell.angle_beta   90.00
_cell.angle_gamma   90.00
#
_symmetry.space_group_name_H-M   'P 1'
#
loop_
_entity.id
_entity.type
_entity.pdbx_description
1 polymer ?
#
loop_
_entity_poly.entity_id
_entity_poly.type
_entity_poly.pdbx_seq_one_letter_code
_entity_poly.pdbx_strand_id
1 'polypeptide(L)'
;MTATAGDVFFKGQSGHNTRSLLRVVILLCIAGAAISSRLFSVIRFESIIHEFDPWFNFRATKYLVENGFYPFWDWFDDRTWHPLGRVTGGTLYPGLMVTSGAIYHLLRFLTFPVDIRNICVLLAPAFSGLTAVAAYLLTSEMSTSPSAGLLAAVFMGISPGYISRSVAGSYDNEAIAITLLVATFYFWIKAVKNGSIFWSAITALSYGYMVSAWGGYVFITNMLPLHAFVLICMGRYSSRLYVAYTTWYAIGTLAAMQIPFVGFDPVRSSEHMAPLGVFGLIQLVAFVEYIRYQLPSKQFQTLLRSLVLVIFVVALGGLVLLTLSGVIAPWTGRFYSLWDTGYAKIHIPIIASVSEHQPTAWPAFFFDLNMLIWLFPAGVYMCFRHLKDEHVFIVIYAVLASYFSGVMVRLMLTLTPIVCVAAAMALSQILDTYLTTKTPIVDTKENGSAKEFADVKSPVNPVTKILSPGLRSTRHPVIGIYSNVSKAIVVLSTTVYLLLFVAHCTWVTSNAYSSPSVVLASRLPDGSQHIIDDYREAYYWLRQNVDENAKIMSWWDYGYQIGGMADRPTLVDNNTWNNTHIATVGKAMSSREEVSYPIMRQHEVDYVLVVFGGLLGYSGDDINKFLWMVRIAEGIWPDEVKERDFFTARGEYRIDDEATPTMKNSLMYKMSYYNYNGLFPPGQAMDRVRGSRLPAEGPQLTTVDEAFTSENWIIRIYKVKDLDNVGRDHGSAAAFDKGHKKKKATKRRGARVLRVE
;
A
#
# COMPACT_ATOMS: atom_id res chain seq x y z
N MET A 1 -46.69 35.61 19.84
CA MET A 1 -45.60 35.57 18.85
C MET A 1 -45.33 34.13 18.49
N THR A 2 -45.50 33.83 17.21
CA THR A 2 -45.70 32.51 16.58
C THR A 2 -44.51 31.58 16.74
N ALA A 3 -44.65 30.54 17.55
CA ALA A 3 -43.77 29.37 17.51
C ALA A 3 -44.01 28.64 16.18
N THR A 4 -43.05 28.70 15.28
CA THR A 4 -43.08 28.01 13.98
C THR A 4 -43.10 26.49 14.20
N ALA A 5 -44.01 25.78 13.52
CA ALA A 5 -44.24 24.34 13.65
C ALA A 5 -42.99 23.44 13.47
N GLY A 6 -41.91 23.95 12.86
CA GLY A 6 -40.63 23.25 12.75
C GLY A 6 -39.83 23.12 14.06
N ASP A 7 -40.00 24.02 15.03
CA ASP A 7 -39.24 23.99 16.29
C ASP A 7 -39.69 22.84 17.21
N VAL A 8 -40.96 22.41 17.09
CA VAL A 8 -41.54 21.28 17.85
C VAL A 8 -41.09 19.93 17.26
N PHE A 9 -40.85 19.86 15.94
CA PHE A 9 -40.38 18.64 15.27
C PHE A 9 -38.92 18.28 15.64
N PHE A 10 -38.09 19.27 15.95
CA PHE A 10 -36.65 19.08 16.22
C PHE A 10 -36.22 19.23 17.69
N LYS A 11 -37.12 19.60 18.61
CA LYS A 11 -36.85 19.66 20.06
C LYS A 11 -37.84 18.79 20.83
N GLY A 12 -37.37 17.61 21.25
CA GLY A 12 -38.12 16.63 22.05
C GLY A 12 -37.61 15.19 21.79
N GLN A 13 -38.18 14.19 22.46
CA GLN A 13 -37.87 12.75 22.19
C GLN A 13 -38.13 12.38 20.71
N SER A 14 -39.16 12.97 20.09
CA SER A 14 -39.44 12.83 18.64
C SER A 14 -38.33 13.42 17.76
N GLY A 15 -37.73 14.54 18.17
CA GLY A 15 -36.57 15.12 17.48
C GLY A 15 -35.29 14.29 17.62
N HIS A 16 -35.12 13.56 18.72
CA HIS A 16 -34.00 12.62 18.89
C HIS A 16 -34.15 11.40 17.98
N ASN A 17 -35.36 10.81 17.92
CA ASN A 17 -35.67 9.69 17.02
C ASN A 17 -35.52 10.09 15.54
N THR A 18 -36.02 11.27 15.16
CA THR A 18 -35.90 11.78 13.78
C THR A 18 -34.43 12.04 13.41
N ARG A 19 -33.62 12.60 14.31
CA ARG A 19 -32.17 12.79 14.09
C ARG A 19 -31.42 11.46 13.99
N SER A 20 -31.80 10.47 14.79
CA SER A 20 -31.22 9.13 14.72
C SER A 20 -31.57 8.46 13.39
N LEU A 21 -32.84 8.50 12.99
CA LEU A 21 -33.31 7.98 11.70
C LEU A 21 -32.57 8.65 10.53
N LEU A 22 -32.44 9.97 10.52
CA LEU A 22 -31.72 10.71 9.49
C LEU A 22 -30.25 10.29 9.41
N ARG A 23 -29.58 10.06 10.55
CA ARG A 23 -28.20 9.56 10.57
C ARG A 23 -28.08 8.18 9.95
N VAL A 24 -28.97 7.27 10.30
CA VAL A 24 -28.98 5.91 9.74
C VAL A 24 -29.21 5.95 8.23
N VAL A 25 -30.19 6.74 7.77
CA VAL A 25 -30.46 6.91 6.33
C VAL A 25 -29.24 7.50 5.61
N ILE A 26 -28.60 8.54 6.16
CA ILE A 26 -27.39 9.12 5.56
C ILE A 26 -26.26 8.10 5.49
N LEU A 27 -26.01 7.34 6.56
CA LEU A 27 -24.96 6.31 6.57
C LEU A 27 -25.24 5.20 5.55
N LEU A 28 -26.50 4.78 5.38
CA LEU A 28 -26.90 3.83 4.34
C LEU A 28 -26.69 4.39 2.93
N CYS A 29 -27.05 5.65 2.70
CA CYS A 29 -26.77 6.32 1.43
C CYS A 29 -25.27 6.45 1.16
N ILE A 30 -24.45 6.73 2.18
CA ILE A 30 -22.99 6.79 2.08
C ILE A 30 -22.42 5.42 1.73
N ALA A 31 -22.86 4.37 2.41
CA ALA A 31 -22.45 3.01 2.09
C ALA A 31 -22.84 2.62 0.65
N GLY A 32 -24.06 2.97 0.23
CA GLY A 32 -24.51 2.80 -1.15
C GLY A 32 -23.66 3.55 -2.17
N ALA A 33 -23.30 4.80 -1.89
CA ALA A 33 -22.43 5.62 -2.74
C ALA A 33 -20.97 5.09 -2.79
N ALA A 34 -20.45 4.63 -1.65
CA ALA A 34 -19.13 4.02 -1.56
C ALA A 34 -19.04 2.73 -2.39
N ILE A 35 -20.08 1.89 -2.34
CA ILE A 35 -20.15 0.66 -3.13
C ILE A 35 -20.34 1.01 -4.62
N SER A 36 -21.30 1.86 -4.97
CA SER A 36 -21.63 2.15 -6.38
C SER A 36 -20.49 2.82 -7.13
N SER A 37 -19.73 3.71 -6.48
CA SER A 37 -18.56 4.35 -7.08
C SER A 37 -17.43 3.37 -7.43
N ARG A 38 -17.38 2.18 -6.81
CA ARG A 38 -16.34 1.17 -7.06
C ARG A 38 -16.70 0.13 -8.12
N LEU A 39 -17.92 0.16 -8.65
CA LEU A 39 -18.42 -0.84 -9.60
C LEU A 39 -18.18 -0.49 -11.08
N PHE A 40 -17.57 0.66 -11.39
CA PHE A 40 -17.37 1.08 -12.78
C PHE A 40 -16.58 0.09 -13.63
N SER A 41 -15.56 -0.58 -13.06
CA SER A 41 -14.79 -1.61 -13.77
C SER A 41 -15.67 -2.82 -14.13
N VAL A 42 -16.42 -3.33 -13.15
CA VAL A 42 -17.30 -4.49 -13.31
C VAL A 42 -18.49 -4.20 -14.24
N ILE A 43 -19.01 -2.97 -14.25
CA ILE A 43 -20.13 -2.58 -15.12
C ILE A 43 -19.68 -2.40 -16.57
N ARG A 44 -18.47 -1.87 -16.81
CA ARG A 44 -17.95 -1.62 -18.16
C ARG A 44 -17.38 -2.86 -18.82
N PHE A 45 -16.73 -3.70 -18.01
CA PHE A 45 -16.06 -4.91 -18.46
C PHE A 45 -16.73 -6.13 -17.84
N GLU A 46 -15.94 -7.11 -17.42
CA GLU A 46 -16.39 -8.32 -16.77
C GLU A 46 -16.07 -8.29 -15.27
N SER A 47 -16.85 -9.03 -14.48
CA SER A 47 -16.52 -9.36 -13.09
C SER A 47 -15.33 -10.33 -13.04
N ILE A 48 -14.13 -9.77 -13.14
CA ILE A 48 -12.86 -10.49 -13.03
C ILE A 48 -11.93 -9.78 -12.05
N ILE A 49 -10.93 -10.52 -11.59
CA ILE A 49 -9.86 -9.98 -10.76
C ILE A 49 -8.93 -9.16 -11.63
N HIS A 50 -8.58 -7.98 -11.13
CA HIS A 50 -7.69 -7.02 -11.80
C HIS A 50 -6.32 -7.01 -11.12
N GLU A 51 -5.34 -6.39 -11.78
CA GLU A 51 -3.94 -6.28 -11.35
C GLU A 51 -3.19 -7.63 -11.32
N PHE A 52 -1.94 -7.61 -10.86
CA PHE A 52 -1.06 -8.78 -10.80
C PHE A 52 -1.16 -9.49 -9.45
N ASP A 53 -1.09 -8.72 -8.34
CA ASP A 53 -1.07 -9.24 -6.96
C ASP A 53 -2.30 -10.05 -6.56
N PRO A 54 -3.54 -9.62 -6.88
CA PRO A 54 -4.75 -10.30 -6.42
C PRO A 54 -4.93 -11.74 -6.92
N TRP A 55 -4.24 -12.15 -7.99
CA TRP A 55 -4.33 -13.51 -8.54
C TRP A 55 -3.79 -14.57 -7.57
N PHE A 56 -2.72 -14.26 -6.84
CA PHE A 56 -2.22 -15.14 -5.80
C PHE A 56 -3.23 -15.27 -4.65
N ASN A 57 -3.77 -14.14 -4.18
CA ASN A 57 -4.75 -14.12 -3.10
C ASN A 57 -5.99 -14.94 -3.47
N PHE A 58 -6.46 -14.82 -4.71
CA PHE A 58 -7.58 -15.61 -5.21
C PHE A 58 -7.30 -17.11 -5.27
N ARG A 59 -6.13 -17.50 -5.79
CA ARG A 59 -5.71 -18.92 -5.83
C ARG A 59 -5.62 -19.49 -4.42
N ALA A 60 -5.06 -18.74 -3.47
CA ALA A 60 -4.97 -19.11 -2.06
C ALA A 60 -6.37 -19.24 -1.41
N THR A 61 -7.28 -18.31 -1.68
CA THR A 61 -8.68 -18.39 -1.19
C THR A 61 -9.43 -19.56 -1.79
N LYS A 62 -9.22 -19.87 -3.08
CA LYS A 62 -9.80 -21.04 -3.73
C LYS A 62 -9.31 -22.34 -3.06
N TYR A 63 -8.00 -22.44 -2.80
CA TYR A 63 -7.41 -23.58 -2.09
C TYR A 63 -7.98 -23.74 -0.67
N LEU A 64 -8.15 -22.64 0.07
CA LEU A 64 -8.75 -22.64 1.41
C LEU A 64 -10.18 -23.18 1.41
N VAL A 65 -10.99 -22.79 0.43
CA VAL A 65 -12.40 -23.21 0.33
C VAL A 65 -12.53 -24.67 -0.10
N GLU A 66 -11.64 -25.15 -0.97
CA GLU A 66 -11.67 -26.53 -1.49
C GLU A 66 -11.09 -27.56 -0.50
N ASN A 67 -9.99 -27.22 0.20
CA ASN A 67 -9.26 -28.16 1.06
C ASN A 67 -9.48 -27.93 2.56
N GLY A 68 -10.04 -26.78 2.95
CA GLY A 68 -10.25 -26.41 4.35
C GLY A 68 -9.05 -25.72 5.00
N PHE A 69 -9.20 -25.35 6.28
CA PHE A 69 -8.26 -24.47 6.97
C PHE A 69 -6.91 -25.13 7.34
N TYR A 70 -6.91 -26.35 7.86
CA TYR A 70 -5.65 -27.00 8.28
C TYR A 70 -4.72 -27.31 7.09
N PRO A 71 -5.19 -27.87 5.96
CA PRO A 71 -4.34 -28.05 4.79
C PRO A 71 -3.85 -26.72 4.20
N PHE A 72 -4.64 -25.65 4.29
CA PHE A 72 -4.22 -24.31 3.89
C PHE A 72 -3.09 -23.77 4.79
N TRP A 73 -3.17 -24.01 6.10
CA TRP A 73 -2.17 -23.58 7.05
C TRP A 73 -0.80 -24.26 6.83
N ASP A 74 -0.81 -25.52 6.42
CA ASP A 74 0.39 -26.30 6.10
C ASP A 74 0.67 -26.37 4.58
N TRP A 75 0.07 -25.47 3.78
CA TRP A 75 0.17 -25.54 2.33
C TRP A 75 1.59 -25.23 1.84
N PHE A 76 2.16 -26.19 1.12
CA PHE A 76 3.37 -26.05 0.30
C PHE A 76 2.96 -26.00 -1.17
N ASP A 77 3.23 -24.89 -1.84
CA ASP A 77 2.96 -24.70 -3.26
C ASP A 77 4.20 -25.10 -4.07
N ASP A 78 4.12 -26.25 -4.73
CA ASP A 78 5.13 -26.79 -5.63
C ASP A 78 5.07 -26.20 -7.04
N ARG A 79 3.99 -25.49 -7.38
CA ARG A 79 3.80 -24.84 -8.69
C ARG A 79 4.42 -23.44 -8.78
N THR A 80 4.89 -22.85 -7.68
CA THR A 80 5.58 -21.55 -7.73
C THR A 80 7.03 -21.69 -7.29
N TRP A 81 7.90 -20.82 -7.81
CA TRP A 81 9.34 -20.82 -7.51
C TRP A 81 10.03 -22.14 -7.83
N HIS A 82 9.77 -22.76 -8.99
CA HIS A 82 10.50 -23.95 -9.38
C HIS A 82 12.02 -23.64 -9.51
N PRO A 83 12.93 -24.44 -8.91
CA PRO A 83 12.75 -25.76 -8.25
C PRO A 83 12.58 -25.72 -6.72
N LEU A 84 12.51 -24.54 -6.09
CA LEU A 84 12.47 -24.35 -4.64
C LEU A 84 11.10 -24.68 -4.01
N GLY A 85 10.01 -24.30 -4.68
CA GLY A 85 8.68 -24.28 -4.09
C GLY A 85 8.47 -23.11 -3.10
N ARG A 86 7.23 -22.90 -2.67
CA ARG A 86 6.88 -21.85 -1.69
C ARG A 86 6.04 -22.42 -0.55
N VAL A 87 6.52 -22.27 0.69
CA VAL A 87 5.73 -22.57 1.91
C VAL A 87 4.71 -21.47 2.14
N THR A 88 3.57 -21.56 1.48
CA THR A 88 2.55 -20.50 1.47
C THR A 88 1.96 -20.21 2.84
N GLY A 89 1.67 -21.22 3.66
CA GLY A 89 1.09 -21.02 5.00
C GLY A 89 1.96 -20.18 5.95
N GLY A 90 3.29 -20.27 5.80
CA GLY A 90 4.25 -19.47 6.57
C GLY A 90 4.68 -18.16 5.89
N THR A 91 4.37 -17.96 4.61
CA THR A 91 4.88 -16.84 3.80
C THR A 91 3.78 -15.87 3.32
N LEU A 92 2.56 -15.97 3.88
CA LEU A 92 1.43 -15.09 3.55
C LEU A 92 0.67 -14.59 4.79
N TYR A 93 -0.05 -13.50 4.62
CA TYR A 93 -0.99 -12.95 5.61
C TYR A 93 -2.39 -13.56 5.41
N PRO A 94 -2.90 -14.43 6.30
CA PRO A 94 -4.09 -15.23 6.02
C PRO A 94 -5.43 -14.49 6.18
N GLY A 95 -5.41 -13.26 6.72
CA GLY A 95 -6.61 -12.53 7.12
C GLY A 95 -7.58 -12.25 5.98
N LEU A 96 -7.07 -11.95 4.78
CA LEU A 96 -7.90 -11.72 3.59
C LEU A 96 -8.63 -12.99 3.16
N MET A 97 -7.89 -14.09 3.00
CA MET A 97 -8.42 -15.38 2.53
C MET A 97 -9.42 -15.98 3.52
N VAL A 98 -9.09 -15.95 4.82
CA VAL A 98 -9.97 -16.47 5.88
C VAL A 98 -11.28 -15.69 5.95
N THR A 99 -11.23 -14.37 5.76
CA THR A 99 -12.43 -13.53 5.75
C THR A 99 -13.34 -13.86 4.57
N SER A 100 -12.78 -14.00 3.38
CA SER A 100 -13.56 -14.41 2.20
C SER A 100 -14.11 -15.83 2.33
N GLY A 101 -13.32 -16.77 2.86
CA GLY A 101 -13.77 -18.14 3.14
C GLY A 101 -14.89 -18.20 4.18
N ALA A 102 -14.80 -17.40 5.25
CA ALA A 102 -15.86 -17.30 6.25
C ALA A 102 -17.16 -16.74 5.67
N ILE A 103 -17.07 -15.69 4.82
CA ILE A 103 -18.23 -15.13 4.11
C ILE A 103 -18.82 -16.18 3.15
N TYR A 104 -17.99 -16.94 2.43
CA TYR A 104 -18.43 -18.01 1.54
C TYR A 104 -19.22 -19.09 2.29
N HIS A 105 -18.69 -19.59 3.40
CA HIS A 105 -19.37 -20.60 4.21
C HIS A 105 -20.65 -20.06 4.85
N LEU A 106 -20.66 -18.79 5.29
CA LEU A 106 -21.85 -18.14 5.83
C LEU A 106 -22.96 -18.00 4.79
N LEU A 107 -22.64 -17.56 3.56
CA LEU A 107 -23.61 -17.43 2.48
C LEU A 107 -24.17 -18.79 2.06
N ARG A 108 -23.33 -19.82 2.04
CA ARG A 108 -23.75 -21.18 1.73
C ARG A 108 -24.61 -21.78 2.84
N PHE A 109 -24.32 -21.47 4.11
CA PHE A 109 -25.18 -21.80 5.26
C PHE A 109 -26.55 -21.13 5.16
N LEU A 110 -26.60 -19.90 4.64
CA LEU A 110 -27.84 -19.18 4.34
C LEU A 110 -28.53 -19.62 3.04
N THR A 111 -28.04 -20.68 2.38
CA THR A 111 -28.59 -21.24 1.12
C THR A 111 -28.47 -20.33 -0.11
N PHE A 112 -27.54 -19.37 -0.11
CA PHE A 112 -27.19 -18.56 -1.27
C PHE A 112 -25.92 -19.12 -1.95
N PRO A 113 -26.04 -19.87 -3.06
CA PRO A 113 -24.88 -20.45 -3.75
C PRO A 113 -24.18 -19.38 -4.61
N VAL A 114 -23.32 -18.57 -3.97
CA VAL A 114 -22.48 -17.57 -4.66
C VAL A 114 -21.09 -18.16 -4.93
N ASP A 115 -20.60 -17.99 -6.16
CA ASP A 115 -19.23 -18.40 -6.53
C ASP A 115 -18.16 -17.59 -5.76
N ILE A 116 -17.05 -18.25 -5.40
CA ILE A 116 -15.98 -17.64 -4.61
C ILE A 116 -15.34 -16.45 -5.33
N ARG A 117 -15.29 -16.49 -6.67
CA ARG A 117 -14.82 -15.38 -7.51
C ARG A 117 -15.60 -14.10 -7.26
N ASN A 118 -16.93 -14.18 -7.24
CA ASN A 118 -17.78 -13.01 -7.03
C ASN A 118 -17.62 -12.42 -5.62
N ILE A 119 -17.40 -13.27 -4.62
CA ILE A 119 -17.11 -12.81 -3.25
C ILE A 119 -15.77 -12.06 -3.22
N CYS A 120 -14.73 -12.59 -3.86
CA CYS A 120 -13.42 -11.94 -3.92
C CYS A 120 -13.48 -10.59 -4.65
N VAL A 121 -14.21 -10.51 -5.77
CA VAL A 121 -14.38 -9.28 -6.56
C VAL A 121 -15.13 -8.20 -5.78
N LEU A 122 -16.19 -8.56 -5.04
CA LEU A 122 -17.08 -7.62 -4.33
C LEU A 122 -16.68 -7.35 -2.87
N LEU A 123 -15.60 -7.97 -2.38
CA LEU A 123 -15.16 -7.79 -1.00
C LEU A 123 -14.72 -6.35 -0.73
N ALA A 124 -13.88 -5.77 -1.59
CA ALA A 124 -13.35 -4.42 -1.40
C ALA A 124 -14.45 -3.34 -1.35
N PRO A 125 -15.45 -3.33 -2.25
CA PRO A 125 -16.62 -2.46 -2.12
C PRO A 125 -17.37 -2.64 -0.80
N ALA A 126 -17.61 -3.88 -0.34
CA ALA A 126 -18.32 -4.13 0.92
C ALA A 126 -17.55 -3.55 2.13
N PHE A 127 -16.24 -3.78 2.19
CA PHE A 127 -15.37 -3.24 3.24
C PHE A 127 -15.21 -1.72 3.16
N SER A 128 -15.34 -1.11 1.98
CA SER A 128 -15.34 0.35 1.85
C SER A 128 -16.52 1.01 2.57
N GLY A 129 -17.70 0.39 2.52
CA GLY A 129 -18.87 0.84 3.28
C GLY A 129 -18.63 0.75 4.80
N LEU A 130 -18.02 -0.35 5.26
CA LEU A 130 -17.60 -0.51 6.65
C LEU A 130 -16.55 0.52 7.07
N THR A 131 -15.63 0.86 6.16
CA THR A 131 -14.61 1.89 6.39
C THR A 131 -15.24 3.27 6.60
N ALA A 132 -16.27 3.63 5.81
CA ALA A 132 -17.00 4.88 6.00
C ALA A 132 -17.69 4.94 7.39
N VAL A 133 -18.25 3.81 7.86
CA VAL A 133 -18.82 3.69 9.20
C VAL A 133 -17.72 3.79 10.28
N ALA A 134 -16.57 3.15 10.09
CA ALA A 134 -15.44 3.26 11.01
C ALA A 134 -14.91 4.71 11.10
N ALA A 135 -14.85 5.43 9.97
CA ALA A 135 -14.46 6.84 9.92
C ALA A 135 -15.48 7.75 10.61
N TYR A 136 -16.78 7.46 10.47
CA TYR A 136 -17.85 8.12 11.24
C TYR A 136 -17.61 7.97 12.75
N LEU A 137 -17.40 6.74 13.22
CA LEU A 137 -17.21 6.42 14.63
C LEU A 137 -15.93 7.09 15.17
N LEU A 138 -14.82 6.99 14.46
CA LEU A 138 -13.56 7.65 14.83
C LEU A 138 -13.77 9.15 15.00
N THR A 139 -14.31 9.83 13.99
CA THR A 139 -14.48 11.29 14.02
C THR A 139 -15.49 11.74 15.08
N SER A 140 -16.53 10.94 15.34
CA SER A 140 -17.53 11.23 16.38
C SER A 140 -16.95 11.21 17.80
N GLU A 141 -15.84 10.48 18.03
CA GLU A 141 -15.13 10.50 19.31
C GLU A 141 -14.23 11.73 19.47
N MET A 142 -13.84 12.37 18.36
CA MET A 142 -12.95 13.55 18.34
C MET A 142 -13.73 14.85 18.51
N SER A 143 -14.86 14.97 17.81
CA SER A 143 -15.66 16.18 17.80
C SER A 143 -16.86 16.05 18.73
N THR A 144 -17.27 17.17 19.34
CA THR A 144 -18.53 17.24 20.09
C THR A 144 -19.76 17.20 19.18
N SER A 145 -19.58 17.48 17.87
CA SER A 145 -20.64 17.50 16.87
C SER A 145 -20.68 16.18 16.07
N PRO A 146 -21.79 15.41 16.12
CA PRO A 146 -21.98 14.23 15.29
C PRO A 146 -21.98 14.51 13.77
N SER A 147 -22.16 15.78 13.38
CA SER A 147 -22.14 16.22 11.98
C SER A 147 -20.76 16.04 11.33
N ALA A 148 -19.68 16.27 12.09
CA ALA A 148 -18.32 16.07 11.62
C ALA A 148 -18.08 14.60 11.22
N GLY A 149 -18.66 13.66 11.97
CA GLY A 149 -18.59 12.24 11.63
C GLY A 149 -19.26 11.90 10.31
N LEU A 150 -20.43 12.47 10.03
CA LEU A 150 -21.13 12.21 8.76
C LEU A 150 -20.33 12.75 7.56
N LEU A 151 -19.72 13.93 7.70
CA LEU A 151 -18.84 14.49 6.66
C LEU A 151 -17.60 13.62 6.43
N ALA A 152 -16.97 13.14 7.50
CA ALA A 152 -15.82 12.24 7.39
C ALA A 152 -16.18 10.93 6.68
N ALA A 153 -17.36 10.38 6.97
CA ALA A 153 -17.86 9.17 6.32
C ALA A 153 -18.11 9.37 4.83
N VAL A 154 -18.71 10.50 4.42
CA VAL A 154 -18.87 10.84 2.99
C VAL A 154 -17.51 10.94 2.32
N PHE A 155 -16.57 11.71 2.89
CA PHE A 155 -15.24 11.91 2.31
C PHE A 155 -14.48 10.60 2.17
N MET A 156 -14.50 9.75 3.20
CA MET A 156 -13.83 8.44 3.14
C MET A 156 -14.50 7.51 2.13
N GLY A 157 -15.83 7.55 2.01
CA GLY A 157 -16.60 6.71 1.10
C GLY A 157 -16.26 6.95 -0.37
N ILE A 158 -16.04 8.20 -0.78
CA ILE A 158 -15.85 8.58 -2.20
C ILE A 158 -14.45 9.08 -2.55
N SER A 159 -13.50 9.15 -1.60
CA SER A 159 -12.16 9.68 -1.88
C SER A 159 -11.39 8.81 -2.88
N PRO A 160 -10.86 9.39 -3.98
CA PRO A 160 -10.10 8.67 -5.00
C PRO A 160 -8.85 7.98 -4.45
N GLY A 161 -8.15 8.61 -3.49
CA GLY A 161 -6.96 8.04 -2.86
C GLY A 161 -7.21 6.69 -2.18
N TYR A 162 -8.42 6.46 -1.66
CA TYR A 162 -8.82 5.14 -1.13
C TYR A 162 -9.42 4.24 -2.21
N ILE A 163 -10.17 4.80 -3.16
CA ILE A 163 -10.78 4.04 -4.25
C ILE A 163 -9.73 3.36 -5.13
N SER A 164 -8.58 4.00 -5.38
CA SER A 164 -7.50 3.47 -6.24
C SER A 164 -7.09 2.03 -5.93
N ARG A 165 -7.16 1.61 -4.66
CA ARG A 165 -6.84 0.25 -4.18
C ARG A 165 -8.03 -0.49 -3.57
N SER A 166 -9.25 -0.02 -3.81
CA SER A 166 -10.49 -0.65 -3.33
C SER A 166 -11.56 -0.76 -4.41
N VAL A 167 -11.21 -0.64 -5.68
CA VAL A 167 -12.11 -0.87 -6.82
C VAL A 167 -12.59 -2.33 -6.82
N ALA A 168 -13.82 -2.57 -7.27
CA ALA A 168 -14.30 -3.93 -7.47
C ALA A 168 -13.38 -4.70 -8.44
N GLY A 169 -12.97 -5.90 -8.03
CA GLY A 169 -11.99 -6.73 -8.75
C GLY A 169 -10.55 -6.60 -8.23
N SER A 170 -10.22 -5.58 -7.45
CA SER A 170 -8.93 -5.47 -6.76
C SER A 170 -8.99 -6.23 -5.42
N TYR A 171 -8.74 -7.55 -5.47
CA TYR A 171 -8.71 -8.43 -4.30
C TYR A 171 -7.31 -8.43 -3.63
N ASP A 172 -6.90 -7.26 -3.17
CA ASP A 172 -5.65 -7.06 -2.42
C ASP A 172 -5.88 -6.86 -0.92
N ASN A 173 -4.82 -7.03 -0.12
CA ASN A 173 -4.87 -6.99 1.33
C ASN A 173 -5.32 -5.62 1.86
N GLU A 174 -4.98 -4.55 1.15
CA GLU A 174 -5.35 -3.16 1.40
C GLU A 174 -6.87 -2.96 1.54
N ALA A 175 -7.67 -3.77 0.84
CA ALA A 175 -9.12 -3.68 0.84
C ALA A 175 -9.72 -3.83 2.26
N ILE A 176 -9.20 -4.78 3.03
CA ILE A 176 -9.59 -4.99 4.43
C ILE A 176 -8.74 -4.10 5.36
N ALA A 177 -7.45 -3.94 5.07
CA ALA A 177 -6.47 -3.32 5.96
C ALA A 177 -6.89 -1.91 6.41
N ILE A 178 -7.42 -1.07 5.51
CA ILE A 178 -7.82 0.30 5.86
C ILE A 178 -9.04 0.33 6.78
N THR A 179 -9.98 -0.61 6.62
CA THR A 179 -11.11 -0.76 7.54
C THR A 179 -10.60 -1.06 8.95
N LEU A 180 -9.67 -2.01 9.06
CA LEU A 180 -9.09 -2.43 10.34
C LEU A 180 -8.19 -1.38 10.96
N LEU A 181 -7.45 -0.62 10.16
CA LEU A 181 -6.64 0.49 10.61
C LEU A 181 -7.51 1.56 11.30
N VAL A 182 -8.57 2.01 10.62
CA VAL A 182 -9.48 3.03 11.16
C VAL A 182 -10.25 2.50 12.37
N ALA A 183 -10.70 1.24 12.33
CA ALA A 183 -11.37 0.59 13.47
C ALA A 183 -10.44 0.46 14.70
N THR A 184 -9.19 0.06 14.49
CA THR A 184 -8.19 -0.06 15.57
C THR A 184 -7.91 1.31 16.20
N PHE A 185 -7.81 2.37 15.40
CA PHE A 185 -7.65 3.73 15.91
C PHE A 185 -8.89 4.22 16.66
N TYR A 186 -10.09 3.88 16.21
CA TYR A 186 -11.32 4.17 16.95
C TYR A 186 -11.33 3.51 18.33
N PHE A 187 -11.06 2.20 18.39
CA PHE A 187 -11.04 1.47 19.66
C PHE A 187 -9.92 1.96 20.59
N TRP A 188 -8.75 2.29 20.04
CA TRP A 188 -7.63 2.86 20.80
C TRP A 188 -8.03 4.17 21.49
N ILE A 189 -8.63 5.11 20.76
CA ILE A 189 -9.02 6.39 21.36
C ILE A 189 -10.13 6.19 22.40
N LYS A 190 -11.08 5.30 22.12
CA LYS A 190 -12.12 4.96 23.10
C LYS A 190 -11.54 4.33 24.37
N ALA A 191 -10.51 3.50 24.24
CA ALA A 191 -9.78 2.92 25.35
C ALA A 191 -9.05 3.98 26.18
N VAL A 192 -8.38 4.95 25.54
CA VAL A 192 -7.68 6.05 26.23
C VAL A 192 -8.68 6.97 26.96
N LYS A 193 -9.83 7.30 26.33
CA LYS A 193 -10.86 8.16 26.94
C LYS A 193 -11.50 7.52 28.16
N ASN A 194 -11.92 6.25 28.03
CA ASN A 194 -12.63 5.54 29.09
C ASN A 194 -11.70 4.91 30.14
N GLY A 195 -10.44 4.63 29.80
CA GLY A 195 -9.50 3.93 30.68
C GLY A 195 -9.91 2.49 31.01
N SER A 196 -10.64 1.83 30.11
CA SER A 196 -11.21 0.50 30.35
C SER A 196 -10.38 -0.61 29.67
N ILE A 197 -10.09 -1.66 30.44
CA ILE A 197 -9.43 -2.89 29.97
C ILE A 197 -10.21 -3.53 28.82
N PHE A 198 -11.55 -3.50 28.86
CA PHE A 198 -12.39 -4.08 27.82
C PHE A 198 -12.15 -3.45 26.45
N TRP A 199 -12.14 -2.11 26.38
CA TRP A 199 -11.88 -1.40 25.12
C TRP A 199 -10.44 -1.62 24.64
N SER A 200 -9.46 -1.74 25.55
CA SER A 200 -8.09 -2.10 25.19
C SER A 200 -7.95 -3.52 24.66
N ALA A 201 -8.66 -4.49 25.23
CA ALA A 201 -8.68 -5.86 24.74
C ALA A 201 -9.29 -5.94 23.33
N ILE A 202 -10.39 -5.22 23.08
CA ILE A 202 -10.96 -5.10 21.71
C ILE A 202 -9.96 -4.44 20.76
N THR A 203 -9.26 -3.39 21.21
CA THR A 203 -8.21 -2.75 20.41
C THR A 203 -7.10 -3.74 20.05
N ALA A 204 -6.67 -4.58 21.00
CA ALA A 204 -5.67 -5.60 20.78
C ALA A 204 -6.14 -6.72 19.83
N LEU A 205 -7.41 -7.14 19.91
CA LEU A 205 -8.00 -8.10 18.99
C LEU A 205 -8.13 -7.53 17.57
N SER A 206 -8.57 -6.28 17.45
CA SER A 206 -8.62 -5.56 16.17
C SER A 206 -7.22 -5.40 15.57
N TYR A 207 -6.21 -5.11 16.40
CA TYR A 207 -4.82 -5.09 15.98
C TYR A 207 -4.31 -6.48 15.55
N GLY A 208 -4.62 -7.55 16.28
CA GLY A 208 -4.27 -8.92 15.88
C GLY A 208 -4.89 -9.32 14.54
N TYR A 209 -6.14 -8.91 14.29
CA TYR A 209 -6.77 -9.11 12.98
C TYR A 209 -6.11 -8.26 11.87
N MET A 210 -5.66 -7.05 12.19
CA MET A 210 -4.88 -6.24 11.26
C MET A 210 -3.53 -6.89 10.92
N VAL A 211 -2.83 -7.45 11.92
CA VAL A 211 -1.56 -8.17 11.74
C VAL A 211 -1.75 -9.38 10.83
N SER A 212 -2.88 -10.09 10.92
CA SER A 212 -3.16 -11.22 10.03
C SER A 212 -3.55 -10.79 8.62
N ALA A 213 -4.01 -9.56 8.40
CA ALA A 213 -4.47 -9.06 7.11
C ALA A 213 -3.40 -8.32 6.30
N TRP A 214 -2.55 -7.49 6.92
CA TRP A 214 -1.61 -6.63 6.18
C TRP A 214 -0.34 -6.29 6.96
N GLY A 215 0.79 -6.30 6.26
CA GLY A 215 2.12 -6.00 6.80
C GLY A 215 2.31 -4.58 7.34
N GLY A 216 1.43 -3.63 7.00
CA GLY A 216 1.47 -2.29 7.59
C GLY A 216 0.95 -2.22 9.04
N TYR A 217 0.74 -3.35 9.71
CA TYR A 217 0.56 -3.39 11.17
C TYR A 217 1.75 -2.74 11.93
N VAL A 218 2.95 -2.73 11.32
CA VAL A 218 4.14 -2.02 11.82
C VAL A 218 3.89 -0.51 11.95
N PHE A 219 3.03 0.06 11.11
CA PHE A 219 2.61 1.46 11.25
C PHE A 219 1.81 1.68 12.55
N ILE A 220 0.83 0.81 12.83
CA ILE A 220 0.01 0.89 14.04
C ILE A 220 0.86 0.68 15.29
N THR A 221 1.71 -0.35 15.29
CA THR A 221 2.54 -0.70 16.45
C THR A 221 3.55 0.38 16.82
N ASN A 222 3.95 1.25 15.88
CA ASN A 222 4.83 2.39 16.15
C ASN A 222 4.05 3.67 16.45
N MET A 223 2.85 3.84 15.88
CA MET A 223 2.05 5.05 16.04
C MET A 223 1.35 5.13 17.41
N LEU A 224 0.82 4.01 17.93
CA LEU A 224 0.19 3.96 19.26
C LEU A 224 1.18 4.29 20.41
N PRO A 225 2.39 3.71 20.45
CA PRO A 225 3.43 4.09 21.41
C PRO A 225 3.90 5.53 21.23
N LEU A 226 4.05 6.01 20.00
CA LEU A 226 4.45 7.41 19.76
C LEU A 226 3.41 8.36 20.36
N HIS A 227 2.13 8.06 20.23
CA HIS A 227 1.06 8.81 20.88
C HIS A 227 1.19 8.78 22.42
N ALA A 228 1.37 7.60 23.01
CA ALA A 228 1.55 7.47 24.46
C ALA A 228 2.81 8.20 24.96
N PHE A 229 3.91 8.12 24.21
CA PHE A 229 5.17 8.81 24.51
C PHE A 229 5.01 10.33 24.49
N VAL A 230 4.37 10.89 23.46
CA VAL A 230 4.12 12.34 23.37
C VAL A 230 3.20 12.81 24.52
N LEU A 231 2.19 12.03 24.90
CA LEU A 231 1.36 12.35 26.08
C LEU A 231 2.19 12.40 27.38
N ILE A 232 3.12 11.48 27.56
CA ILE A 232 4.06 11.48 28.70
C ILE A 232 4.96 12.73 28.64
N CYS A 233 5.54 13.06 27.49
CA CYS A 233 6.39 14.24 27.31
C CYS A 233 5.65 15.56 27.56
N MET A 234 4.35 15.61 27.23
CA MET A 234 3.48 16.75 27.53
C MET A 234 3.09 16.85 29.01
N GLY A 235 3.51 15.90 29.85
CA GLY A 235 3.14 15.82 31.27
C GLY A 235 1.68 15.41 31.48
N ARG A 236 1.01 14.85 30.47
CA ARG A 236 -0.39 14.40 30.52
C ARG A 236 -0.50 12.92 30.79
N TYR A 237 0.33 12.42 31.71
CA TYR A 237 0.21 11.04 32.16
C TYR A 237 -1.07 10.86 32.99
N SER A 238 -1.74 9.72 32.80
CA SER A 238 -2.94 9.34 33.54
C SER A 238 -2.99 7.83 33.69
N SER A 239 -3.57 7.34 34.80
CA SER A 239 -3.82 5.91 35.02
C SER A 239 -4.64 5.28 33.88
N ARG A 240 -5.49 6.06 33.20
CA ARG A 240 -6.24 5.62 32.01
C ARG A 240 -5.32 5.23 30.86
N LEU A 241 -4.28 6.04 30.61
CA LEU A 241 -3.28 5.77 29.57
C LEU A 241 -2.45 4.53 29.93
N TYR A 242 -2.07 4.39 31.21
CA TYR A 242 -1.34 3.22 31.69
C TYR A 242 -2.12 1.91 31.49
N VAL A 243 -3.37 1.87 31.94
CA VAL A 243 -4.25 0.69 31.76
C VAL A 243 -4.46 0.41 30.27
N ALA A 244 -4.69 1.47 29.49
CA ALA A 244 -5.00 1.31 28.07
C ALA A 244 -3.82 0.73 27.27
N TYR A 245 -2.63 1.30 27.45
CA TYR A 245 -1.42 0.93 26.73
C TYR A 245 -0.85 -0.42 27.17
N THR A 246 -0.78 -0.66 28.48
CA THR A 246 -0.22 -1.93 29.04
C THR A 246 -1.06 -3.13 28.60
N THR A 247 -2.39 -3.02 28.65
CA THR A 247 -3.30 -4.08 28.22
C THR A 247 -3.19 -4.33 26.72
N TRP A 248 -3.17 -3.25 25.92
CA TRP A 248 -3.03 -3.35 24.46
C TRP A 248 -1.70 -4.01 24.07
N TYR A 249 -0.59 -3.59 24.68
CA TYR A 249 0.73 -4.10 24.34
C TYR A 249 0.85 -5.60 24.68
N ALA A 250 0.40 -6.01 25.86
CA ALA A 250 0.47 -7.42 26.28
C ALA A 250 -0.36 -8.35 25.38
N ILE A 251 -1.65 -8.04 25.18
CA ILE A 251 -2.55 -8.87 24.37
C ILE A 251 -2.20 -8.76 22.88
N GLY A 252 -1.90 -7.55 22.40
CA GLY A 252 -1.62 -7.27 20.99
C GLY A 252 -0.34 -7.94 20.51
N THR A 253 0.73 -7.89 21.32
CA THR A 253 2.00 -8.55 20.97
C THR A 253 1.83 -10.07 20.95
N LEU A 254 1.13 -10.66 21.92
CA LEU A 254 0.84 -12.09 21.94
C LEU A 254 -0.02 -12.54 20.75
N ALA A 255 -1.01 -11.72 20.37
CA ALA A 255 -1.84 -11.99 19.19
C ALA A 255 -1.03 -11.90 17.88
N ALA A 256 -0.13 -10.92 17.76
CA ALA A 256 0.74 -10.77 16.59
C ALA A 256 1.69 -11.97 16.42
N MET A 257 2.23 -12.51 17.52
CA MET A 257 3.12 -13.67 17.51
C MET A 257 2.47 -14.97 17.01
N GLN A 258 1.13 -15.07 17.04
CA GLN A 258 0.44 -16.28 16.57
C GLN A 258 0.45 -16.42 15.05
N ILE A 259 0.72 -15.34 14.31
CA ILE A 259 0.75 -15.38 12.85
C ILE A 259 2.10 -15.94 12.40
N PRO A 260 2.15 -17.08 11.69
CA PRO A 260 3.41 -17.75 11.33
C PRO A 260 4.39 -16.86 10.56
N PHE A 261 3.85 -16.01 9.68
CA PHE A 261 4.64 -15.03 8.93
C PHE A 261 5.41 -14.04 9.82
N VAL A 262 4.81 -13.67 10.95
CA VAL A 262 5.36 -12.69 11.90
C VAL A 262 6.22 -13.38 12.96
N GLY A 263 5.80 -14.56 13.43
CA GLY A 263 6.56 -15.38 14.38
C GLY A 263 7.09 -14.58 15.58
N PHE A 264 8.42 -14.48 15.69
CA PHE A 264 9.10 -13.80 16.80
C PHE A 264 9.61 -12.38 16.44
N ASP A 265 9.23 -11.85 15.29
CA ASP A 265 9.62 -10.50 14.86
C ASP A 265 9.24 -9.39 15.86
N PRO A 266 8.09 -9.44 16.56
CA PRO A 266 7.74 -8.43 17.55
C PRO A 266 8.74 -8.29 18.72
N VAL A 267 9.61 -9.29 18.94
CA VAL A 267 10.64 -9.28 19.99
C VAL A 267 12.04 -9.11 19.42
N ARG A 268 12.32 -9.67 18.24
CA ARG A 268 13.66 -9.68 17.65
C ARG A 268 13.91 -8.53 16.67
N SER A 269 12.88 -8.00 16.02
CA SER A 269 13.03 -6.94 15.03
C SER A 269 13.16 -5.57 15.69
N SER A 270 14.08 -4.74 15.16
CA SER A 270 14.24 -3.34 15.59
C SER A 270 12.96 -2.51 15.40
N GLU A 271 12.10 -2.90 14.46
CA GLU A 271 10.85 -2.21 14.10
C GLU A 271 9.81 -2.22 15.24
N HIS A 272 9.96 -3.16 16.19
CA HIS A 272 9.07 -3.34 17.34
C HIS A 272 9.72 -2.91 18.67
N MET A 273 10.90 -2.29 18.62
CA MET A 273 11.58 -1.84 19.84
C MET A 273 10.96 -0.57 20.42
N ALA A 274 10.34 0.28 19.60
CA ALA A 274 9.63 1.46 20.10
C ALA A 274 8.46 1.11 21.04
N PRO A 275 7.53 0.18 20.70
CA PRO A 275 6.49 -0.24 21.64
C PRO A 275 7.06 -0.89 22.91
N LEU A 276 8.10 -1.73 22.80
CA LEU A 276 8.75 -2.31 24.00
C LEU A 276 9.40 -1.22 24.89
N GLY A 277 10.05 -0.23 24.28
CA GLY A 277 10.69 0.87 24.99
C GLY A 277 9.69 1.77 25.71
N VAL A 278 8.57 2.11 25.06
CA VAL A 278 7.48 2.89 25.68
C VAL A 278 6.76 2.08 26.75
N PHE A 279 6.64 0.75 26.58
CA PHE A 279 6.15 -0.14 27.63
C PHE A 279 7.05 -0.12 28.87
N GLY A 280 8.38 -0.21 28.70
CA GLY A 280 9.30 -0.03 29.82
C GLY A 280 9.16 1.37 30.46
N LEU A 281 9.08 2.42 29.64
CA LEU A 281 8.93 3.80 30.13
C LEU A 281 7.65 4.01 30.94
N ILE A 282 6.51 3.50 30.48
CA ILE A 282 5.23 3.73 31.16
C ILE A 282 5.18 3.04 32.53
N GLN A 283 5.82 1.87 32.68
CA GLN A 283 5.96 1.18 33.96
C GLN A 283 6.76 2.02 34.96
N LEU A 284 7.86 2.62 34.48
CA LEU A 284 8.71 3.49 35.28
C LEU A 284 8.00 4.77 35.69
N VAL A 285 7.30 5.43 34.74
CA VAL A 285 6.51 6.63 35.03
C VAL A 285 5.41 6.34 36.05
N ALA A 286 4.71 5.21 35.91
CA ALA A 286 3.68 4.79 36.87
C ALA A 286 4.26 4.56 38.27
N PHE A 287 5.40 3.88 38.36
CA PHE A 287 6.09 3.62 39.63
C PHE A 287 6.60 4.91 40.28
N VAL A 288 7.16 5.83 39.49
CA VAL A 288 7.62 7.14 39.95
C VAL A 288 6.45 7.98 40.46
N GLU A 289 5.32 8.01 39.76
CA GLU A 289 4.10 8.69 40.24
C GLU A 289 3.57 8.09 41.54
N TYR A 290 3.59 6.76 41.67
CA TYR A 290 3.18 6.08 42.88
C TYR A 290 4.08 6.49 44.08
N ILE A 291 5.41 6.49 43.89
CA ILE A 291 6.35 6.95 44.92
C ILE A 291 6.16 8.43 45.25
N ARG A 292 5.88 9.27 44.23
CA ARG A 292 5.62 10.70 44.42
C ARG A 292 4.48 10.96 45.38
N TYR A 293 3.46 10.09 45.38
CA TYR A 293 2.32 10.19 46.29
C TYR A 293 2.69 9.85 47.75
N GLN A 294 3.71 9.00 47.95
CA GLN A 294 4.09 8.48 49.27
C GLN A 294 5.23 9.27 49.94
N LEU A 295 6.03 10.05 49.20
CA LEU A 295 7.26 10.69 49.72
C LEU A 295 7.20 12.24 49.72
N PRO A 296 7.84 12.90 50.71
CA PRO A 296 8.04 14.35 50.72
C PRO A 296 8.91 14.86 49.54
N SER A 297 8.57 16.04 49.01
CA SER A 297 9.07 16.60 47.74
C SER A 297 10.59 16.72 47.63
N LYS A 298 11.32 16.93 48.75
CA LYS A 298 12.78 17.07 48.75
C LYS A 298 13.52 15.74 48.57
N GLN A 299 13.06 14.68 49.24
CA GLN A 299 13.63 13.33 49.10
C GLN A 299 13.27 12.72 47.74
N PHE A 300 12.07 13.04 47.23
CA PHE A 300 11.62 12.64 45.91
C PHE A 300 12.49 13.17 44.77
N GLN A 301 12.94 14.42 44.80
CA GLN A 301 13.79 14.98 43.73
C GLN A 301 15.16 14.29 43.62
N THR A 302 15.77 13.95 44.75
CA THR A 302 17.05 13.23 44.80
C THR A 302 16.90 11.78 44.32
N LEU A 303 15.82 11.12 44.74
CA LEU A 303 15.48 9.77 44.30
C LEU A 303 15.13 9.73 42.81
N LEU A 304 14.38 10.70 42.29
CA LEU A 304 14.04 10.81 40.87
C LEU A 304 15.31 10.96 40.01
N ARG A 305 16.22 11.87 40.39
CA ARG A 305 17.47 12.09 39.64
C ARG A 305 18.37 10.86 39.62
N SER A 306 18.48 10.16 40.76
CA SER A 306 19.26 8.91 40.84
C SER A 306 18.60 7.77 40.07
N LEU A 307 17.28 7.60 40.18
CA LEU A 307 16.51 6.57 39.47
C LEU A 307 16.58 6.78 37.95
N VAL A 308 16.35 8.01 37.47
CA VAL A 308 16.41 8.33 36.03
C VAL A 308 17.82 8.09 35.48
N LEU A 309 18.87 8.45 36.22
CA LEU A 309 20.25 8.22 35.80
C LEU A 309 20.60 6.72 35.74
N VAL A 310 20.21 5.94 36.76
CA VAL A 310 20.42 4.48 36.80
C VAL A 310 19.66 3.79 35.66
N ILE A 311 18.39 4.13 35.47
CA ILE A 311 17.57 3.57 34.38
C ILE A 311 18.15 3.95 33.03
N PHE A 312 18.57 5.20 32.82
CA PHE A 312 19.14 5.64 31.56
C PHE A 312 20.42 4.85 31.24
N VAL A 313 21.30 4.65 32.22
CA VAL A 313 22.54 3.86 32.05
C VAL A 313 22.22 2.39 31.78
N VAL A 314 21.26 1.78 32.49
CA VAL A 314 20.86 0.38 32.29
C VAL A 314 20.15 0.17 30.95
N ALA A 315 19.26 1.09 30.56
CA ALA A 315 18.52 1.00 29.30
C ALA A 315 19.42 1.26 28.09
N LEU A 316 20.29 2.27 28.15
CA LEU A 316 21.27 2.55 27.09
C LEU A 316 22.29 1.42 27.00
N GLY A 317 22.81 0.95 28.13
CA GLY A 317 23.73 -0.18 28.19
C GLY A 317 23.10 -1.45 27.66
N GLY A 318 21.87 -1.77 28.07
CA GLY A 318 21.12 -2.93 27.59
C GLY A 318 20.83 -2.88 26.10
N LEU A 319 20.39 -1.73 25.58
CA LEU A 319 20.12 -1.56 24.14
C LEU A 319 21.39 -1.71 23.30
N VAL A 320 22.49 -1.09 23.72
CA VAL A 320 23.78 -1.20 23.01
C VAL A 320 24.30 -2.63 23.05
N LEU A 321 24.23 -3.30 24.20
CA LEU A 321 24.71 -4.67 24.36
C LEU A 321 23.84 -5.65 23.56
N LEU A 322 22.52 -5.48 23.57
CA LEU A 322 21.58 -6.31 22.78
C LEU A 322 21.77 -6.10 21.27
N THR A 323 21.98 -4.85 20.83
CA THR A 323 22.25 -4.56 19.42
C THR A 323 23.61 -5.13 18.98
N LEU A 324 24.67 -4.96 19.79
CA LEU A 324 26.01 -5.48 19.48
C LEU A 324 26.09 -7.01 19.58
N SER A 325 25.28 -7.64 20.45
CA SER A 325 25.20 -9.10 20.57
C SER A 325 24.48 -9.77 19.39
N GLY A 326 23.89 -9.00 18.47
CA GLY A 326 23.19 -9.52 17.29
C GLY A 326 21.85 -10.18 17.59
N VAL A 327 21.34 -10.07 18.82
CA VAL A 327 20.02 -10.62 19.20
C VAL A 327 18.88 -9.80 18.59
N ILE A 328 19.09 -8.49 18.41
CA ILE A 328 18.15 -7.60 17.72
C ILE A 328 18.56 -7.50 16.25
N ALA A 329 17.68 -7.94 15.35
CA ALA A 329 17.89 -7.79 13.93
C ALA A 329 17.79 -6.31 13.51
N PRO A 330 18.66 -5.83 12.61
CA PRO A 330 18.59 -4.47 12.09
C PRO A 330 17.33 -4.25 11.26
N TRP A 331 17.04 -2.99 10.96
CA TRP A 331 15.92 -2.57 10.11
C TRP A 331 15.93 -3.32 8.78
N THR A 332 14.77 -3.80 8.35
CA THR A 332 14.66 -4.42 7.03
C THR A 332 14.85 -3.38 5.92
N GLY A 333 15.40 -3.79 4.78
CA GLY A 333 15.75 -2.88 3.69
C GLY A 333 14.58 -2.04 3.17
N ARG A 334 13.35 -2.58 3.21
CA ARG A 334 12.12 -1.88 2.77
C ARG A 334 11.70 -0.76 3.72
N PHE A 335 11.81 -0.95 5.03
CA PHE A 335 11.52 0.12 5.99
C PHE A 335 12.68 1.11 6.07
N TYR A 336 13.92 0.63 5.93
CA TYR A 336 15.10 1.50 5.90
C TYR A 336 15.08 2.46 4.70
N SER A 337 14.58 2.04 3.53
CA SER A 337 14.45 2.92 2.37
C SER A 337 13.45 4.08 2.55
N LEU A 338 12.54 3.98 3.53
CA LEU A 338 11.65 5.09 3.87
C LEU A 338 12.37 6.18 4.69
N TRP A 339 13.47 5.82 5.34
CA TRP A 339 14.34 6.75 6.06
C TRP A 339 15.46 7.29 5.15
N ASP A 340 16.21 6.38 4.53
CA ASP A 340 17.24 6.68 3.54
C ASP A 340 16.74 6.37 2.13
N THR A 341 16.23 7.39 1.47
CA THR A 341 15.64 7.30 0.12
C THR A 341 16.66 6.95 -0.97
N GLY A 342 17.97 7.07 -0.70
CA GLY A 342 19.03 6.69 -1.64
C GLY A 342 19.41 5.21 -1.57
N TYR A 343 19.18 4.56 -0.43
CA TYR A 343 19.68 3.21 -0.15
C TYR A 343 19.15 2.16 -1.14
N ALA A 344 17.84 2.15 -1.39
CA ALA A 344 17.21 1.17 -2.27
C ALA A 344 17.76 1.24 -3.70
N LYS A 345 17.97 2.46 -4.23
CA LYS A 345 18.45 2.66 -5.60
C LYS A 345 19.88 2.14 -5.81
N ILE A 346 20.71 2.20 -4.78
CA ILE A 346 22.14 1.82 -4.86
C ILE A 346 22.34 0.33 -4.54
N HIS A 347 21.70 -0.16 -3.48
CA HIS A 347 22.01 -1.48 -2.93
C HIS A 347 21.00 -2.58 -3.30
N ILE A 348 19.74 -2.23 -3.58
CA ILE A 348 18.69 -3.21 -3.85
C ILE A 348 17.80 -2.72 -5.02
N PRO A 349 18.28 -2.85 -6.28
CA PRO A 349 17.59 -2.30 -7.45
C PRO A 349 16.17 -2.87 -7.65
N ILE A 350 15.88 -4.07 -7.12
CA ILE A 350 14.54 -4.68 -7.13
C ILE A 350 13.52 -3.77 -6.43
N ILE A 351 13.85 -3.23 -5.25
CA ILE A 351 12.93 -2.34 -4.51
C ILE A 351 12.70 -1.05 -5.30
N ALA A 352 13.75 -0.47 -5.88
CA ALA A 352 13.63 0.76 -6.66
C ALA A 352 12.90 0.58 -8.02
N SER A 353 12.83 -0.66 -8.53
CA SER A 353 12.21 -0.98 -9.82
C SER A 353 10.69 -0.88 -9.80
N VAL A 354 10.06 -1.04 -8.63
CA VAL A 354 8.60 -0.96 -8.50
C VAL A 354 8.17 0.51 -8.55
N SER A 355 7.27 0.82 -9.48
CA SER A 355 6.76 2.19 -9.66
C SER A 355 6.10 2.76 -8.41
N GLU A 356 5.53 1.90 -7.57
CA GLU A 356 4.85 2.27 -6.32
C GLU A 356 5.79 2.83 -5.23
N HIS A 357 7.09 2.53 -5.32
CA HIS A 357 8.12 2.98 -4.38
C HIS A 357 8.67 4.38 -4.71
N GLN A 358 8.24 4.97 -5.83
CA GLN A 358 8.67 6.30 -6.22
C GLN A 358 8.04 7.39 -5.31
N PRO A 359 8.69 8.56 -5.19
CA PRO A 359 8.14 9.69 -4.45
C PRO A 359 6.93 10.30 -5.15
N THR A 360 6.03 10.90 -4.36
CA THR A 360 4.81 11.53 -4.86
C THR A 360 5.05 12.96 -5.33
N ALA A 361 4.60 13.27 -6.54
CA ALA A 361 4.55 14.66 -7.01
C ALA A 361 3.28 15.36 -6.48
N TRP A 362 3.34 16.69 -6.30
CA TRP A 362 2.20 17.49 -5.84
C TRP A 362 0.90 17.31 -6.66
N PRO A 363 0.92 17.06 -8.00
CA PRO A 363 -0.31 16.84 -8.75
C PRO A 363 -1.04 15.57 -8.30
N ALA A 364 -0.32 14.54 -7.83
CA ALA A 364 -0.95 13.32 -7.30
C ALA A 364 -1.72 13.61 -6.01
N PHE A 365 -1.14 14.42 -5.10
CA PHE A 365 -1.85 14.89 -3.90
C PHE A 365 -3.16 15.61 -4.23
N PHE A 366 -3.14 16.49 -5.23
CA PHE A 366 -4.35 17.20 -5.66
C PHE A 366 -5.32 16.28 -6.40
N PHE A 367 -4.82 15.38 -7.23
CA PHE A 367 -5.63 14.44 -8.02
C PHE A 367 -6.45 13.51 -7.11
N ASP A 368 -5.86 13.02 -6.02
CA ASP A 368 -6.52 12.04 -5.15
C ASP A 368 -7.35 12.65 -4.02
N LEU A 369 -7.00 13.85 -3.55
CA LEU A 369 -7.64 14.47 -2.38
C LEU A 369 -8.44 15.74 -2.72
N ASN A 370 -8.25 16.32 -3.90
CA ASN A 370 -8.92 17.54 -4.40
C ASN A 370 -9.04 18.62 -3.31
N MET A 371 -10.25 18.95 -2.85
CA MET A 371 -10.44 20.02 -1.87
C MET A 371 -9.95 19.68 -0.46
N LEU A 372 -9.80 18.39 -0.14
CA LEU A 372 -9.41 17.95 1.20
C LEU A 372 -7.97 18.36 1.53
N ILE A 373 -7.10 18.53 0.51
CA ILE A 373 -5.68 18.83 0.72
C ILE A 373 -5.45 20.20 1.38
N TRP A 374 -6.28 21.21 1.11
CA TRP A 374 -6.15 22.53 1.72
C TRP A 374 -7.00 22.68 2.99
N LEU A 375 -8.05 21.88 3.16
CA LEU A 375 -8.78 21.77 4.44
C LEU A 375 -7.97 21.00 5.50
N PHE A 376 -7.08 20.11 5.08
CA PHE A 376 -6.28 19.26 5.96
C PHE A 376 -5.42 20.05 6.96
N PRO A 377 -4.55 21.00 6.53
CA PRO A 377 -3.77 21.82 7.47
C PRO A 377 -4.66 22.66 8.41
N ALA A 378 -5.80 23.15 7.91
CA ALA A 378 -6.75 23.91 8.71
C ALA A 378 -7.36 23.06 9.84
N GLY A 379 -7.73 21.80 9.55
CA GLY A 379 -8.23 20.85 10.54
C GLY A 379 -7.19 20.48 11.59
N VAL A 380 -5.95 20.25 11.17
CA VAL A 380 -4.82 19.99 12.09
C VAL A 380 -4.58 21.20 13.01
N TYR A 381 -4.60 22.41 12.45
CA TYR A 381 -4.47 23.64 13.22
C TYR A 381 -5.61 23.84 14.23
N MET A 382 -6.84 23.46 13.89
CA MET A 382 -7.97 23.47 14.83
C MET A 382 -7.77 22.47 15.98
N CYS A 383 -7.20 21.29 15.71
CA CYS A 383 -6.85 20.32 16.74
C CYS A 383 -5.82 20.89 17.73
N PHE A 384 -4.87 21.72 17.26
CA PHE A 384 -3.93 22.42 18.14
C PHE A 384 -4.60 23.46 19.05
N ARG A 385 -5.67 24.13 18.59
CA ARG A 385 -6.39 25.13 19.38
C ARG A 385 -7.12 24.52 20.58
N HIS A 386 -7.74 23.36 20.37
CA HIS A 386 -8.46 22.63 21.41
C HIS A 386 -7.75 21.33 21.74
N LEU A 387 -6.55 21.42 22.33
CA LEU A 387 -5.68 20.26 22.53
C LEU A 387 -6.15 19.33 23.67
N LYS A 388 -6.99 18.36 23.33
CA LYS A 388 -7.34 17.19 24.16
C LYS A 388 -6.43 16.00 23.84
N ASP A 389 -6.48 14.98 24.67
CA ASP A 389 -5.64 13.79 24.52
C ASP A 389 -5.91 13.08 23.18
N GLU A 390 -7.18 12.98 22.76
CA GLU A 390 -7.53 12.43 21.44
C GLU A 390 -7.02 13.26 20.25
N HIS A 391 -6.89 14.59 20.40
CA HIS A 391 -6.42 15.46 19.31
C HIS A 391 -4.91 15.36 19.09
N VAL A 392 -4.14 15.02 20.14
CA VAL A 392 -2.70 14.74 20.03
C VAL A 392 -2.44 13.57 19.08
N PHE A 393 -3.27 12.52 19.15
CA PHE A 393 -3.21 11.38 18.23
C PHE A 393 -3.36 11.79 16.76
N ILE A 394 -4.36 12.61 16.45
CA ILE A 394 -4.62 13.10 15.08
C ILE A 394 -3.45 13.91 14.56
N VAL A 395 -2.89 14.80 15.39
CA VAL A 395 -1.74 15.63 15.00
C VAL A 395 -0.54 14.75 14.65
N ILE A 396 -0.22 13.78 15.50
CA ILE A 396 0.90 12.85 15.25
C ILE A 396 0.65 12.04 13.98
N TYR A 397 -0.56 11.51 13.82
CA TYR A 397 -0.93 10.74 12.64
C TYR A 397 -0.82 11.59 11.36
N ALA A 398 -1.32 12.83 11.39
CA ALA A 398 -1.26 13.76 10.27
C ALA A 398 0.18 14.05 9.83
N VAL A 399 1.07 14.40 10.77
CA VAL A 399 2.47 14.70 10.45
C VAL A 399 3.19 13.48 9.91
N LEU A 400 3.06 12.33 10.58
CA LEU A 400 3.78 11.12 10.21
C LEU A 400 3.29 10.55 8.86
N ALA A 401 1.97 10.49 8.65
CA ALA A 401 1.40 10.01 7.39
C ALA A 401 1.73 10.96 6.23
N SER A 402 1.74 12.28 6.44
CA SER A 402 2.16 13.23 5.41
C SER A 402 3.62 13.02 4.99
N TYR A 403 4.53 12.80 5.94
CA TYR A 403 5.93 12.50 5.63
C TYR A 403 6.06 11.21 4.79
N PHE A 404 5.46 10.11 5.25
CA PHE A 404 5.55 8.82 4.55
C PHE A 404 4.91 8.84 3.16
N SER A 405 3.76 9.52 2.99
CA SER A 405 3.14 9.69 1.68
C SER A 405 3.98 10.53 0.72
N GLY A 406 4.80 11.45 1.23
CA GLY A 406 5.74 12.24 0.43
C GLY A 406 6.91 11.40 -0.11
N VAL A 407 7.37 10.44 0.69
CA VAL A 407 8.47 9.54 0.31
C VAL A 407 8.02 8.45 -0.67
N MET A 408 6.79 7.94 -0.54
CA MET A 408 6.32 6.78 -1.31
C MET A 408 4.85 6.90 -1.72
N VAL A 409 4.56 6.71 -3.01
CA VAL A 409 3.20 6.82 -3.60
C VAL A 409 2.19 5.86 -2.97
N ARG A 410 2.55 4.59 -2.74
CA ARG A 410 1.62 3.62 -2.12
C ARG A 410 1.11 4.05 -0.75
N LEU A 411 1.90 4.82 0.02
CA LEU A 411 1.55 5.23 1.38
C LEU A 411 0.50 6.36 1.42
N MET A 412 0.14 6.92 0.26
CA MET A 412 -0.99 7.84 0.13
C MET A 412 -2.32 7.22 0.60
N LEU A 413 -2.45 5.90 0.48
CA LEU A 413 -3.58 5.14 1.02
C LEU A 413 -3.73 5.31 2.54
N THR A 414 -2.61 5.35 3.27
CA THR A 414 -2.61 5.55 4.73
C THR A 414 -2.80 7.01 5.13
N LEU A 415 -2.49 7.97 4.26
CA LEU A 415 -2.76 9.39 4.50
C LEU A 415 -4.25 9.73 4.36
N THR A 416 -4.95 9.06 3.44
CA THR A 416 -6.33 9.41 3.07
C THR A 416 -7.29 9.45 4.27
N PRO A 417 -7.32 8.47 5.20
CA PRO A 417 -8.22 8.51 6.36
C PRO A 417 -8.03 9.75 7.24
N ILE A 418 -6.78 10.14 7.54
CA ILE A 418 -6.54 11.29 8.43
C ILE A 418 -6.87 12.62 7.76
N VAL A 419 -6.66 12.71 6.45
CA VAL A 419 -7.07 13.86 5.64
C VAL A 419 -8.60 14.02 5.67
N CYS A 420 -9.35 12.92 5.47
CA CYS A 420 -10.82 12.94 5.55
C CYS A 420 -11.32 13.38 6.93
N VAL A 421 -10.74 12.86 8.02
CA VAL A 421 -11.13 13.21 9.40
C VAL A 421 -10.83 14.68 9.70
N ALA A 422 -9.60 15.16 9.42
CA ALA A 422 -9.21 16.53 9.69
C ALA A 422 -9.99 17.55 8.83
N ALA A 423 -10.17 17.26 7.54
CA ALA A 423 -10.97 18.10 6.65
C ALA A 423 -12.44 18.15 7.08
N ALA A 424 -13.01 17.03 7.53
CA ALA A 424 -14.38 16.99 8.07
C ALA A 424 -14.54 17.80 9.36
N MET A 425 -13.55 17.79 10.25
CA MET A 425 -13.55 18.63 11.45
C MET A 425 -13.53 20.12 11.09
N ALA A 426 -12.66 20.52 10.15
CA ALA A 426 -12.59 21.91 9.68
C ALA A 426 -13.89 22.37 9.02
N LEU A 427 -14.42 21.54 8.12
CA LEU A 427 -15.64 21.88 7.39
C LEU A 427 -16.87 21.89 8.30
N SER A 428 -16.97 20.95 9.25
CA SER A 428 -18.06 20.95 10.23
C SER A 428 -18.06 22.22 11.06
N GLN A 429 -16.90 22.72 11.48
CA GLN A 429 -16.84 23.95 12.26
C GLN A 429 -17.23 25.19 11.45
N ILE A 430 -16.84 25.25 10.17
CA ILE A 430 -17.31 26.28 9.24
C ILE A 430 -18.84 26.20 9.14
N LEU A 431 -19.38 25.02 8.84
CA LEU A 431 -20.82 24.82 8.71
C LEU A 431 -21.57 25.16 10.01
N ASP A 432 -21.13 24.68 11.17
CA ASP A 432 -21.77 24.96 12.46
C ASP A 432 -21.80 26.48 12.78
N THR A 433 -20.76 27.22 12.38
CA THR A 433 -20.66 28.67 12.59
C THR A 433 -21.57 29.46 11.65
N TYR A 434 -21.66 29.07 10.37
CA TYR A 434 -22.38 29.82 9.35
C TYR A 434 -23.84 29.37 9.14
N LEU A 435 -24.21 28.13 9.45
CA LEU A 435 -25.60 27.63 9.40
C LEU A 435 -26.43 28.05 10.60
N THR A 436 -25.80 28.35 11.75
CA THR A 436 -26.53 28.76 12.94
C THR A 436 -27.06 30.20 12.78
N THR A 437 -28.39 30.32 12.71
CA THR A 437 -29.12 31.61 12.65
C THR A 437 -29.21 32.32 14.00
N LYS A 438 -28.83 31.68 15.11
CA LYS A 438 -28.77 32.33 16.42
C LYS A 438 -27.64 33.34 16.44
N THR A 439 -27.97 34.60 16.67
CA THR A 439 -27.01 35.64 17.04
C THR A 439 -26.43 35.28 18.41
N PRO A 440 -25.11 35.41 18.64
CA PRO A 440 -24.59 35.36 19.99
C PRO A 440 -25.24 36.51 20.78
N ILE A 441 -25.90 36.19 21.89
CA ILE A 441 -26.33 37.20 22.85
C ILE A 441 -25.04 37.71 23.48
N VAL A 442 -24.79 39.02 23.37
CA VAL A 442 -23.69 39.67 24.08
C VAL A 442 -23.99 39.52 25.57
N ASP A 443 -23.21 38.74 26.30
CA ASP A 443 -23.20 38.78 27.76
C ASP A 443 -22.66 40.14 28.18
N THR A 444 -23.54 41.12 28.38
CA THR A 444 -23.26 42.42 29.00
C THR A 444 -23.05 42.25 30.51
N LYS A 445 -22.06 41.45 30.91
CA LYS A 445 -21.59 41.39 32.30
C LYS A 445 -20.08 41.17 32.38
N GLU A 446 -19.29 42.09 31.83
CA GLU A 446 -17.90 42.30 32.25
C GLU A 446 -17.37 43.65 31.72
N ASN A 447 -18.01 44.74 32.15
CA ASN A 447 -17.42 46.07 32.16
C ASN A 447 -17.85 46.76 33.47
N GLY A 448 -17.34 46.25 34.58
CA GLY A 448 -17.33 46.99 35.85
C GLY A 448 -16.30 48.10 35.75
N SER A 449 -16.70 49.26 35.23
CA SER A 449 -15.90 50.48 35.29
C SER A 449 -15.75 50.90 36.74
N ALA A 450 -14.51 50.86 37.23
CA ALA A 450 -14.10 51.40 38.51
C ALA A 450 -14.46 52.88 38.62
N LYS A 451 -15.21 53.24 39.67
CA LYS A 451 -15.08 54.50 40.40
C LYS A 451 -15.65 54.33 41.81
N GLU A 452 -14.82 54.76 42.77
CA GLU A 452 -15.06 54.94 44.21
C GLU A 452 -15.17 53.69 45.08
N PHE A 453 -14.04 53.24 45.61
CA PHE A 453 -13.91 52.98 47.05
C PHE A 453 -12.54 53.47 47.52
N ALA A 454 -12.55 54.33 48.54
CA ALA A 454 -11.38 54.81 49.24
C ALA A 454 -10.69 53.66 50.00
N ASP A 455 -9.37 53.62 49.94
CA ASP A 455 -8.54 52.67 50.67
C ASP A 455 -7.92 53.33 51.92
N VAL A 456 -8.00 52.65 53.06
CA VAL A 456 -7.21 52.94 54.27
C VAL A 456 -6.27 51.75 54.53
N LYS A 457 -4.97 52.01 54.32
CA LYS A 457 -3.75 51.47 54.97
C LYS A 457 -3.46 49.94 55.00
N SER A 458 -2.50 49.53 54.14
CA SER A 458 -1.20 48.80 54.37
C SER A 458 -1.11 47.50 55.22
N PRO A 459 -0.03 46.67 55.16
CA PRO A 459 0.98 46.38 54.10
C PRO A 459 1.34 44.87 53.86
N VAL A 460 1.86 44.58 52.65
CA VAL A 460 2.98 43.66 52.23
C VAL A 460 3.25 42.31 52.92
N ASN A 461 3.19 41.20 52.15
CA ASN A 461 4.33 40.27 51.91
C ASN A 461 4.12 39.30 50.71
N PRO A 462 5.18 38.85 50.01
CA PRO A 462 5.11 38.41 48.61
C PRO A 462 5.51 36.94 48.42
N VAL A 463 4.55 36.03 48.21
CA VAL A 463 4.88 34.67 47.72
C VAL A 463 3.74 34.18 46.82
N THR A 464 3.92 34.31 45.51
CA THR A 464 3.48 33.40 44.42
C THR A 464 3.43 34.17 43.11
N LYS A 465 4.59 34.38 42.48
CA LYS A 465 4.70 34.77 41.06
C LYS A 465 5.82 33.97 40.41
N ILE A 466 5.61 32.68 40.17
CA ILE A 466 6.30 31.94 39.10
C ILE A 466 5.35 30.87 38.56
N LEU A 467 4.44 31.26 37.66
CA LEU A 467 3.90 30.41 36.62
C LEU A 467 3.90 31.25 35.33
N SER A 468 4.53 30.66 34.31
CA SER A 468 4.87 31.22 33.01
C SER A 468 3.68 31.83 32.24
N PRO A 469 3.90 32.90 31.46
CA PRO A 469 2.84 33.50 30.64
C PRO A 469 2.53 32.57 29.46
N GLY A 470 1.35 31.95 29.48
CA GLY A 470 0.79 31.30 28.29
C GLY A 470 0.66 32.28 27.12
N LEU A 471 0.90 31.79 25.90
CA LEU A 471 0.88 32.55 24.64
C LEU A 471 -0.28 33.57 24.57
N ARG A 472 0.06 34.86 24.44
CA ARG A 472 -0.88 35.98 24.23
C ARG A 472 -1.74 35.88 22.97
N SER A 473 -1.50 34.92 22.08
CA SER A 473 -2.21 34.78 20.79
C SER A 473 -3.61 34.14 20.89
N THR A 474 -4.04 33.67 22.07
CA THR A 474 -5.31 32.95 22.25
C THR A 474 -6.45 33.81 22.80
N ARG A 475 -6.23 35.11 23.05
CA ARG A 475 -7.29 36.06 23.42
C ARG A 475 -7.65 36.96 22.25
N HIS A 476 -8.39 36.43 21.28
CA HIS A 476 -9.17 37.29 20.37
C HIS A 476 -10.63 37.32 20.81
N PRO A 477 -11.26 38.50 20.89
CA PRO A 477 -12.70 38.60 21.13
C PRO A 477 -13.43 37.95 19.96
N VAL A 478 -14.53 37.24 20.27
CA VAL A 478 -15.37 36.60 19.25
C VAL A 478 -16.04 37.71 18.43
N ILE A 479 -15.50 38.02 17.25
CA ILE A 479 -16.15 38.91 16.29
C ILE A 479 -17.32 38.11 15.71
N GLY A 480 -18.53 38.33 16.23
CA GLY A 480 -19.74 37.72 15.71
C GLY A 480 -19.97 38.13 14.25
N ILE A 481 -20.27 37.16 13.38
CA ILE A 481 -20.66 37.43 12.00
C ILE A 481 -22.17 37.68 11.99
N TYR A 482 -22.56 38.96 11.90
CA TYR A 482 -23.96 39.38 12.04
C TYR A 482 -24.75 39.41 10.71
N SER A 483 -24.08 39.40 9.55
CA SER A 483 -24.76 39.52 8.26
C SER A 483 -25.21 38.16 7.71
N ASN A 484 -26.53 38.00 7.52
CA ASN A 484 -27.12 36.83 6.88
C ASN A 484 -26.63 36.62 5.43
N VAL A 485 -26.26 37.70 4.73
CA VAL A 485 -25.71 37.63 3.36
C VAL A 485 -24.34 36.94 3.37
N SER A 486 -23.46 37.32 4.31
CA SER A 486 -22.14 36.67 4.43
C SER A 486 -22.26 35.19 4.80
N LYS A 487 -23.23 34.83 5.66
CA LYS A 487 -23.53 33.43 5.99
C LYS A 487 -24.03 32.66 4.77
N ALA A 488 -24.98 33.23 4.02
CA ALA A 488 -25.51 32.61 2.81
C ALA A 488 -24.43 32.38 1.74
N ILE A 489 -23.54 33.36 1.51
CA ILE A 489 -22.44 33.25 0.53
C ILE A 489 -21.47 32.12 0.92
N VAL A 490 -21.06 32.04 2.20
CA VAL A 490 -20.13 31.01 2.65
C VAL A 490 -20.75 29.61 2.58
N VAL A 491 -22.03 29.47 2.96
CA VAL A 491 -22.75 28.19 2.85
C VAL A 491 -22.92 27.78 1.39
N LEU A 492 -23.28 28.73 0.51
CA LEU A 492 -23.40 28.46 -0.93
C LEU A 492 -22.06 28.05 -1.53
N SER A 493 -20.99 28.78 -1.23
CA SER A 493 -19.63 28.45 -1.70
C SER A 493 -19.20 27.07 -1.21
N THR A 494 -19.42 26.76 0.06
CA THR A 494 -19.12 25.43 0.64
C THR A 494 -19.90 24.32 -0.06
N THR A 495 -21.18 24.57 -0.38
CA THR A 495 -22.03 23.61 -1.10
C THR A 495 -21.52 23.39 -2.52
N VAL A 496 -21.08 24.44 -3.22
CA VAL A 496 -20.47 24.33 -4.56
C VAL A 496 -19.18 23.51 -4.50
N TYR A 497 -18.30 23.73 -3.51
CA TYR A 497 -17.10 22.92 -3.35
C TYR A 497 -17.40 21.44 -3.09
N LEU A 498 -18.43 21.13 -2.28
CA LEU A 498 -18.87 19.75 -2.06
C LEU A 498 -19.37 19.08 -3.34
N LEU A 499 -20.15 19.80 -4.17
CA LEU A 499 -20.61 19.29 -5.46
C LEU A 499 -19.45 19.08 -6.45
N LEU A 500 -18.50 20.02 -6.51
CA LEU A 500 -17.29 19.88 -7.31
C LEU A 500 -16.42 18.70 -6.84
N PHE A 501 -16.36 18.47 -5.53
CA PHE A 501 -15.65 17.32 -4.97
C PHE A 501 -16.29 16.00 -5.43
N VAL A 502 -17.61 15.87 -5.35
CA VAL A 502 -18.31 14.66 -5.85
C VAL A 502 -18.09 14.47 -7.36
N ALA A 503 -18.18 15.54 -8.15
CA ALA A 503 -17.95 15.48 -9.60
C ALA A 503 -16.52 15.04 -9.93
N HIS A 504 -15.51 15.62 -9.26
CA HIS A 504 -14.11 15.25 -9.40
C HIS A 504 -13.86 13.79 -9.01
N CYS A 505 -14.35 13.36 -7.83
CA CYS A 505 -14.16 12.00 -7.35
C CYS A 505 -14.76 10.97 -8.32
N THR A 506 -15.95 11.25 -8.84
CA THR A 506 -16.62 10.39 -9.83
C THR A 506 -15.85 10.35 -11.14
N TRP A 507 -15.37 11.50 -11.63
CA TRP A 507 -14.60 11.59 -12.87
C TRP A 507 -13.26 10.86 -12.77
N VAL A 508 -12.49 11.09 -11.68
CA VAL A 508 -11.22 10.41 -11.44
C VAL A 508 -11.42 8.91 -11.34
N THR A 509 -12.41 8.47 -10.56
CA THR A 509 -12.70 7.04 -10.39
C THR A 509 -13.06 6.41 -11.73
N SER A 510 -13.96 7.04 -12.49
CA SER A 510 -14.40 6.57 -13.80
C SER A 510 -13.25 6.45 -14.81
N ASN A 511 -12.36 7.44 -14.88
CA ASN A 511 -11.45 7.58 -16.02
C ASN A 511 -10.02 7.09 -15.73
N ALA A 512 -9.57 7.16 -14.48
CA ALA A 512 -8.20 6.78 -14.12
C ALA A 512 -8.12 5.44 -13.40
N TYR A 513 -8.95 5.22 -12.37
CA TYR A 513 -8.85 4.03 -11.52
C TYR A 513 -9.70 2.83 -11.95
N SER A 514 -10.68 3.02 -12.83
CA SER A 514 -11.59 1.94 -13.27
C SER A 514 -11.13 1.26 -14.57
N SER A 515 -9.83 1.06 -14.76
CA SER A 515 -9.27 0.38 -15.93
C SER A 515 -8.72 -1.00 -15.56
N PRO A 516 -9.18 -2.10 -16.18
CA PRO A 516 -8.59 -3.41 -15.97
C PRO A 516 -7.16 -3.47 -16.54
N SER A 517 -6.28 -4.24 -15.90
CA SER A 517 -4.92 -4.52 -16.38
C SER A 517 -4.84 -5.75 -17.28
N VAL A 518 -5.83 -6.64 -17.20
CA VAL A 518 -5.90 -7.90 -17.97
C VAL A 518 -6.38 -7.62 -19.40
N VAL A 519 -7.36 -6.74 -19.52
CA VAL A 519 -8.01 -6.39 -20.77
C VAL A 519 -7.62 -4.96 -21.11
N LEU A 520 -7.03 -4.76 -22.28
CA LEU A 520 -6.63 -3.43 -22.73
C LEU A 520 -7.75 -2.83 -23.58
N ALA A 521 -8.20 -1.63 -23.22
CA ALA A 521 -9.20 -0.91 -24.00
C ALA A 521 -8.53 0.15 -24.87
N SER A 522 -8.71 0.04 -26.19
CA SER A 522 -8.35 1.09 -27.14
C SER A 522 -9.60 1.80 -27.64
N ARG A 523 -9.49 3.09 -27.96
CA ARG A 523 -10.56 3.84 -28.61
C ARG A 523 -10.22 4.02 -30.09
N LEU A 524 -11.13 3.56 -30.94
CA LEU A 524 -11.04 3.78 -32.37
C LEU A 524 -11.36 5.24 -32.71
N PRO A 525 -10.96 5.75 -33.90
CA PRO A 525 -11.23 7.14 -34.31
C PRO A 525 -12.71 7.50 -34.36
N ASP A 526 -13.59 6.51 -34.50
CA ASP A 526 -15.05 6.64 -34.48
C ASP A 526 -15.65 6.75 -33.06
N GLY A 527 -14.81 6.62 -32.02
CA GLY A 527 -15.20 6.63 -30.61
C GLY A 527 -15.67 5.28 -30.07
N SER A 528 -15.71 4.23 -30.90
CA SER A 528 -16.01 2.86 -30.44
C SER A 528 -14.84 2.30 -29.62
N GLN A 529 -15.17 1.46 -28.63
CA GLN A 529 -14.17 0.79 -27.80
C GLN A 529 -13.78 -0.54 -28.44
N HIS A 530 -12.51 -0.69 -28.79
CA HIS A 530 -11.93 -1.96 -29.21
C HIS A 530 -11.22 -2.59 -28.01
N ILE A 531 -11.65 -3.80 -27.66
CA ILE A 531 -11.12 -4.54 -26.52
C ILE A 531 -10.04 -5.49 -27.02
N ILE A 532 -8.86 -5.42 -26.40
CA ILE A 532 -7.70 -6.26 -26.71
C ILE A 532 -7.48 -7.20 -25.52
N ASP A 533 -7.46 -8.50 -25.81
CA ASP A 533 -7.50 -9.55 -24.79
C ASP A 533 -6.42 -10.63 -24.99
N ASP A 534 -5.29 -10.23 -25.57
CA ASP A 534 -4.13 -11.08 -25.85
C ASP A 534 -3.58 -11.80 -24.60
N TYR A 535 -3.71 -11.19 -23.41
CA TYR A 535 -3.29 -11.81 -22.15
C TYR A 535 -4.07 -13.09 -21.87
N ARG A 536 -5.41 -13.02 -21.89
CA ARG A 536 -6.24 -14.20 -21.63
C ARG A 536 -6.10 -15.21 -22.74
N GLU A 537 -6.01 -14.78 -24.00
CA GLU A 537 -5.78 -15.66 -25.14
C GLU A 537 -4.53 -16.52 -24.94
N ALA A 538 -3.38 -15.89 -24.67
CA ALA A 538 -2.11 -16.60 -24.53
C ALA A 538 -2.06 -17.48 -23.27
N TYR A 539 -2.59 -17.01 -22.14
CA TYR A 539 -2.65 -17.82 -20.92
C TYR A 539 -3.61 -19.00 -21.06
N TYR A 540 -4.71 -18.84 -21.80
CA TYR A 540 -5.63 -19.94 -22.08
C TYR A 540 -5.03 -20.96 -23.05
N TRP A 541 -4.26 -20.50 -24.04
CA TRP A 541 -3.47 -21.38 -24.91
C TRP A 541 -2.47 -22.22 -24.10
N LEU A 542 -1.72 -21.60 -23.17
CA LEU A 542 -0.82 -22.34 -22.26
C LEU A 542 -1.58 -23.39 -21.43
N ARG A 543 -2.79 -23.05 -20.97
CA ARG A 543 -3.59 -23.95 -20.13
C ARG A 543 -4.09 -25.18 -20.87
N GLN A 544 -4.43 -25.05 -22.17
CA GLN A 544 -5.08 -26.12 -22.93
C GLN A 544 -4.11 -26.94 -23.79
N ASN A 545 -3.02 -26.32 -24.27
CA ASN A 545 -2.16 -26.92 -25.30
C ASN A 545 -0.78 -27.39 -24.81
N VAL A 546 -0.44 -27.07 -23.56
CA VAL A 546 0.85 -27.40 -22.96
C VAL A 546 0.64 -28.40 -21.81
N ASP A 547 1.60 -29.30 -21.58
CA ASP A 547 1.57 -30.25 -20.46
C ASP A 547 1.39 -29.55 -19.10
N GLU A 548 0.66 -30.17 -18.16
CA GLU A 548 0.35 -29.58 -16.85
C GLU A 548 1.60 -29.26 -16.02
N ASN A 549 2.66 -30.05 -16.20
CA ASN A 549 3.93 -29.91 -15.48
C ASN A 549 4.98 -29.08 -16.24
N ALA A 550 4.61 -28.47 -17.37
CA ALA A 550 5.54 -27.66 -18.15
C ALA A 550 5.90 -26.37 -17.40
N LYS A 551 7.20 -26.09 -17.29
CA LYS A 551 7.69 -24.94 -16.53
C LYS A 551 7.83 -23.71 -17.41
N ILE A 552 7.19 -22.63 -16.99
CA ILE A 552 7.17 -21.37 -17.70
C ILE A 552 8.15 -20.39 -17.06
N MET A 553 9.07 -19.88 -17.88
CA MET A 553 9.97 -18.79 -17.52
C MET A 553 9.41 -17.47 -18.04
N SER A 554 9.19 -16.52 -17.14
CA SER A 554 8.76 -15.16 -17.46
C SER A 554 9.47 -14.17 -16.54
N TRP A 555 9.30 -12.87 -16.80
CA TRP A 555 9.64 -11.87 -15.78
C TRP A 555 8.73 -12.01 -14.54
N TRP A 556 9.22 -11.54 -13.39
CA TRP A 556 8.58 -11.78 -12.09
C TRP A 556 7.19 -11.16 -11.95
N ASP A 557 6.95 -10.02 -12.61
CA ASP A 557 5.64 -9.31 -12.64
C ASP A 557 4.47 -10.23 -13.01
N TYR A 558 4.68 -11.17 -13.94
CA TYR A 558 3.61 -11.98 -14.53
C TYR A 558 3.39 -13.31 -13.79
N GLY A 559 4.24 -13.66 -12.82
CA GLY A 559 4.25 -14.99 -12.20
C GLY A 559 2.91 -15.37 -11.56
N TYR A 560 2.25 -14.44 -10.88
CA TYR A 560 0.93 -14.67 -10.28
C TYR A 560 -0.19 -14.82 -11.31
N GLN A 561 -0.13 -14.07 -12.42
CA GLN A 561 -1.11 -14.20 -13.49
C GLN A 561 -0.99 -15.55 -14.21
N ILE A 562 0.23 -16.01 -14.48
CA ILE A 562 0.47 -17.33 -15.08
C ILE A 562 -0.05 -18.43 -14.15
N GLY A 563 0.32 -18.39 -12.85
CA GLY A 563 -0.16 -19.36 -11.87
C GLY A 563 -1.68 -19.33 -11.64
N GLY A 564 -2.32 -18.16 -11.80
CA GLY A 564 -3.76 -17.98 -11.61
C GLY A 564 -4.62 -18.33 -12.84
N MET A 565 -4.20 -17.90 -14.03
CA MET A 565 -4.96 -18.08 -15.27
C MET A 565 -4.54 -19.32 -16.07
N ALA A 566 -3.23 -19.45 -16.32
CA ALA A 566 -2.67 -20.55 -17.12
C ALA A 566 -2.55 -21.85 -16.31
N ASP A 567 -2.49 -21.75 -14.98
CA ASP A 567 -2.34 -22.88 -14.05
C ASP A 567 -1.14 -23.76 -14.43
N ARG A 568 0.02 -23.13 -14.61
CA ARG A 568 1.30 -23.77 -14.93
C ARG A 568 2.39 -23.38 -13.96
N PRO A 569 3.36 -24.28 -13.69
CA PRO A 569 4.50 -23.96 -12.84
C PRO A 569 5.33 -22.77 -13.34
N THR A 570 5.70 -21.86 -12.43
CA THR A 570 6.55 -20.70 -12.74
C THR A 570 7.89 -20.74 -11.99
N LEU A 571 8.94 -20.21 -12.63
CA LEU A 571 10.26 -20.11 -12.03
C LEU A 571 10.37 -18.99 -10.99
N VAL A 572 9.74 -17.85 -11.26
CA VAL A 572 9.78 -16.64 -10.41
C VAL A 572 8.38 -16.06 -10.23
N ASP A 573 8.10 -15.41 -9.11
CA ASP A 573 6.81 -14.77 -8.81
C ASP A 573 6.96 -13.33 -8.29
N ASN A 574 5.81 -12.68 -8.07
CA ASN A 574 5.71 -11.29 -7.64
C ASN A 574 6.11 -11.02 -6.18
N ASN A 575 6.29 -12.04 -5.34
CA ASN A 575 6.69 -11.90 -3.94
C ASN A 575 8.16 -11.48 -3.80
N THR A 576 9.00 -11.79 -4.78
CA THR A 576 10.43 -11.40 -4.82
C THR A 576 11.26 -11.79 -3.59
N TRP A 577 10.96 -12.92 -2.94
CA TRP A 577 11.64 -13.31 -1.70
C TRP A 577 13.08 -13.81 -1.92
N ASN A 578 13.40 -14.35 -3.11
CA ASN A 578 14.74 -14.79 -3.47
C ASN A 578 15.29 -13.99 -4.66
N ASN A 579 16.09 -12.97 -4.35
CA ASN A 579 16.69 -12.06 -5.33
C ASN A 579 17.64 -12.78 -6.29
N THR A 580 18.37 -13.78 -5.81
CA THR A 580 19.34 -14.52 -6.62
C THR A 580 18.67 -15.26 -7.77
N HIS A 581 17.52 -15.88 -7.50
CA HIS A 581 16.78 -16.62 -8.52
C HIS A 581 16.16 -15.68 -9.58
N ILE A 582 15.65 -14.52 -9.16
CA ILE A 582 15.18 -13.47 -10.10
C ILE A 582 16.33 -12.96 -10.96
N ALA A 583 17.49 -12.72 -10.35
CA ALA A 583 18.66 -12.29 -11.08
C ALA A 583 19.11 -13.36 -12.09
N THR A 584 18.98 -14.66 -11.80
CA THR A 584 19.27 -15.74 -12.76
C THR A 584 18.36 -15.64 -13.98
N VAL A 585 17.07 -15.37 -13.79
CA VAL A 585 16.13 -15.12 -14.89
C VAL A 585 16.53 -13.86 -15.66
N GLY A 586 16.87 -12.77 -14.97
CA GLY A 586 17.36 -11.53 -15.60
C GLY A 586 18.63 -11.73 -16.42
N LYS A 587 19.56 -12.56 -15.92
CA LYS A 587 20.80 -12.95 -16.61
C LYS A 587 20.49 -13.75 -17.87
N ALA A 588 19.61 -14.74 -17.78
CA ALA A 588 19.20 -15.53 -18.95
C ALA A 588 18.49 -14.66 -20.01
N MET A 589 17.67 -13.69 -19.61
CA MET A 589 17.01 -12.77 -20.53
C MET A 589 17.95 -11.76 -21.19
N SER A 590 18.98 -11.31 -20.47
CA SER A 590 19.93 -10.28 -20.95
C SER A 590 21.19 -10.81 -21.65
N SER A 591 21.47 -12.11 -21.54
CA SER A 591 22.63 -12.76 -22.15
C SER A 591 22.37 -13.24 -23.58
N ARG A 592 23.44 -13.71 -24.25
CA ARG A 592 23.35 -14.37 -25.56
C ARG A 592 22.76 -15.77 -25.42
N GLU A 593 22.13 -16.29 -26.48
CA GLU A 593 21.54 -17.65 -26.53
C GLU A 593 22.49 -18.75 -26.02
N GLU A 594 23.78 -18.68 -26.34
CA GLU A 594 24.82 -19.64 -25.91
C GLU A 594 24.97 -19.73 -24.38
N VAL A 595 24.71 -18.63 -23.67
CA VAL A 595 24.77 -18.54 -22.20
C VAL A 595 23.40 -18.78 -21.58
N SER A 596 22.34 -18.28 -22.21
CA SER A 596 20.97 -18.40 -21.71
C SER A 596 20.44 -19.82 -21.80
N TYR A 597 20.78 -20.58 -22.84
CA TYR A 597 20.29 -21.95 -23.05
C TYR A 597 20.73 -22.93 -21.95
N PRO A 598 22.01 -22.98 -21.52
CA PRO A 598 22.41 -23.76 -20.36
C PRO A 598 21.63 -23.41 -19.09
N ILE A 599 21.37 -22.12 -18.83
CA ILE A 599 20.61 -21.67 -17.66
C ILE A 599 19.16 -22.17 -17.73
N MET A 600 18.50 -22.02 -18.87
CA MET A 600 17.15 -22.52 -19.09
C MET A 600 17.06 -24.04 -18.87
N ARG A 601 18.04 -24.81 -19.37
CA ARG A 601 18.07 -26.26 -19.18
C ARG A 601 18.38 -26.68 -17.74
N GLN A 602 19.27 -25.97 -17.03
CA GLN A 602 19.57 -26.24 -15.61
C GLN A 602 18.33 -26.07 -14.71
N HIS A 603 17.41 -25.18 -15.09
CA HIS A 603 16.17 -24.94 -14.38
C HIS A 603 14.95 -25.65 -15.00
N GLU A 604 15.18 -26.60 -15.92
CA GLU A 604 14.14 -27.39 -16.58
C GLU A 604 13.04 -26.53 -17.25
N VAL A 605 13.41 -25.40 -17.84
CA VAL A 605 12.47 -24.51 -18.53
C VAL A 605 12.01 -25.14 -19.84
N ASP A 606 10.70 -25.28 -20.01
CA ASP A 606 10.08 -25.80 -21.23
C ASP A 606 9.64 -24.65 -22.16
N TYR A 607 9.07 -23.60 -21.58
CA TYR A 607 8.56 -22.45 -22.33
C TYR A 607 9.01 -21.12 -21.73
N VAL A 608 9.22 -20.13 -22.59
CA VAL A 608 9.56 -18.75 -22.23
C VAL A 608 8.47 -17.82 -22.71
N LEU A 609 7.93 -17.00 -21.82
CA LEU A 609 6.91 -16.00 -22.14
C LEU A 609 7.53 -14.59 -22.10
N VAL A 610 7.28 -13.83 -23.16
CA VAL A 610 7.73 -12.43 -23.31
C VAL A 610 6.56 -11.55 -23.72
N VAL A 611 6.46 -10.38 -23.10
CA VAL A 611 5.48 -9.34 -23.46
C VAL A 611 6.13 -8.33 -24.41
N PHE A 612 5.55 -8.16 -25.59
CA PHE A 612 6.03 -7.28 -26.65
C PHE A 612 4.98 -6.26 -27.09
N GLY A 613 5.23 -4.97 -26.88
CA GLY A 613 4.24 -3.92 -27.13
C GLY A 613 4.40 -3.16 -28.44
N GLY A 614 5.37 -3.53 -29.27
CA GLY A 614 5.87 -2.70 -30.38
C GLY A 614 4.85 -2.46 -31.50
N LEU A 615 3.92 -3.39 -31.74
CA LEU A 615 2.91 -3.27 -32.81
C LEU A 615 1.81 -2.27 -32.48
N LEU A 616 1.27 -2.33 -31.25
CA LEU A 616 0.14 -1.51 -30.82
C LEU A 616 0.57 -0.20 -30.14
N GLY A 617 1.81 -0.11 -29.64
CA GLY A 617 2.23 1.01 -28.80
C GLY A 617 1.99 0.77 -27.31
N TYR A 618 2.03 -0.48 -26.84
CA TYR A 618 1.88 -0.80 -25.42
C TYR A 618 3.18 -0.51 -24.66
N SER A 619 3.17 0.49 -23.79
CA SER A 619 4.36 0.95 -23.07
C SER A 619 4.84 0.02 -21.96
N GLY A 620 3.99 -0.89 -21.47
CA GLY A 620 4.28 -1.80 -20.35
C GLY A 620 4.98 -3.10 -20.74
N ASP A 621 5.70 -3.13 -21.86
CA ASP A 621 6.34 -4.33 -22.38
C ASP A 621 7.72 -4.61 -21.75
N ASP A 622 8.26 -5.81 -22.03
CA ASP A 622 9.50 -6.27 -21.40
C ASP A 622 10.74 -5.52 -21.90
N ILE A 623 10.69 -4.90 -23.08
CA ILE A 623 11.80 -4.10 -23.63
C ILE A 623 12.02 -2.81 -22.84
N ASN A 624 10.95 -2.17 -22.37
CA ASN A 624 11.07 -1.00 -21.50
C ASN A 624 11.52 -1.39 -20.07
N LYS A 625 11.17 -2.59 -19.61
CA LYS A 625 11.60 -3.14 -18.32
C LYS A 625 13.00 -3.77 -18.37
N PHE A 626 13.52 -4.04 -19.56
CA PHE A 626 14.74 -4.81 -19.78
C PHE A 626 15.95 -4.28 -19.00
N LEU A 627 16.09 -2.95 -18.87
CA LEU A 627 17.19 -2.36 -18.12
C LEU A 627 17.18 -2.73 -16.63
N TRP A 628 15.99 -2.95 -16.05
CA TRP A 628 15.89 -3.48 -14.69
C TRP A 628 16.35 -4.93 -14.60
N MET A 629 16.06 -5.75 -15.60
CA MET A 629 16.58 -7.13 -15.67
C MET A 629 18.11 -7.14 -15.67
N VAL A 630 18.72 -6.23 -16.45
CA VAL A 630 20.18 -6.05 -16.53
C VAL A 630 20.75 -5.60 -15.18
N ARG A 631 20.17 -4.57 -14.54
CA ARG A 631 20.65 -4.06 -13.23
C ARG A 631 20.56 -5.08 -12.12
N ILE A 632 19.49 -5.86 -12.09
CA ILE A 632 19.30 -6.92 -11.08
C ILE A 632 20.32 -8.05 -11.30
N ALA A 633 20.57 -8.42 -12.56
CA ALA A 633 21.59 -9.41 -12.90
C ALA A 633 23.03 -8.92 -12.61
N GLU A 634 23.36 -7.68 -12.95
CA GLU A 634 24.67 -7.05 -12.70
C GLU A 634 24.99 -6.98 -11.19
N GLY A 635 23.97 -6.75 -10.35
CA GLY A 635 24.16 -6.73 -8.90
C GLY A 635 24.69 -8.04 -8.30
N ILE A 636 24.51 -9.17 -8.99
CA ILE A 636 24.98 -10.50 -8.55
C ILE A 636 26.14 -11.02 -9.41
N TRP A 637 26.09 -10.80 -10.74
CA TRP A 637 27.14 -11.21 -11.68
C TRP A 637 27.72 -10.01 -12.45
N PRO A 638 28.49 -9.13 -11.78
CA PRO A 638 29.02 -7.90 -12.39
C PRO A 638 30.06 -8.17 -13.49
N ASP A 639 30.70 -9.34 -13.48
CA ASP A 639 31.70 -9.71 -14.48
C ASP A 639 31.08 -10.19 -15.80
N GLU A 640 29.85 -10.70 -15.76
CA GLU A 640 29.17 -11.31 -16.91
C GLU A 640 28.16 -10.37 -17.58
N VAL A 641 27.41 -9.61 -16.78
CA VAL A 641 26.38 -8.68 -17.26
C VAL A 641 26.73 -7.28 -16.77
N LYS A 642 26.91 -6.34 -17.71
CA LYS A 642 27.25 -4.94 -17.41
C LYS A 642 26.26 -4.01 -18.08
N GLU A 643 25.63 -3.12 -17.31
CA GLU A 643 24.65 -2.16 -17.82
C GLU A 643 25.24 -1.30 -18.96
N ARG A 644 26.51 -0.88 -18.86
CA ARG A 644 27.15 -0.01 -19.85
C ARG A 644 27.21 -0.61 -21.25
N ASP A 645 27.26 -1.93 -21.38
CA ASP A 645 27.41 -2.63 -22.68
C ASP A 645 26.12 -2.60 -23.52
N PHE A 646 24.99 -2.28 -22.90
CA PHE A 646 23.70 -2.10 -23.58
C PHE A 646 23.48 -0.67 -24.11
N PHE A 647 24.33 0.28 -23.72
CA PHE A 647 24.28 1.66 -24.19
C PHE A 647 25.25 1.90 -25.33
N THR A 648 24.87 2.76 -26.28
CA THR A 648 25.80 3.21 -27.32
C THR A 648 27.01 3.94 -26.70
N ALA A 649 28.07 4.15 -27.49
CA ALA A 649 29.23 4.93 -27.04
C ALA A 649 28.83 6.31 -26.47
N ARG A 650 27.75 6.91 -27.00
CA ARG A 650 27.16 8.19 -26.56
C ARG A 650 26.30 8.08 -25.29
N GLY A 651 25.96 6.87 -24.84
CA GLY A 651 25.10 6.66 -23.68
C GLY A 651 23.62 6.57 -23.99
N GLU A 652 23.23 6.36 -25.25
CA GLU A 652 21.83 6.23 -25.66
C GLU A 652 21.37 4.76 -25.61
N TYR A 653 20.15 4.52 -25.12
CA TYR A 653 19.50 3.20 -25.18
C TYR A 653 18.70 3.11 -26.48
N ARG A 654 19.21 2.34 -27.45
CA ARG A 654 18.64 2.23 -28.80
C ARG A 654 18.43 0.78 -29.21
N ILE A 655 17.48 0.60 -30.14
CA ILE A 655 16.99 -0.71 -30.64
C ILE A 655 17.10 -0.79 -32.16
N ASP A 656 17.43 0.33 -32.81
CA ASP A 656 17.62 0.42 -34.26
C ASP A 656 18.99 -0.12 -34.72
N ASP A 657 19.37 0.22 -35.95
CA ASP A 657 20.66 -0.17 -36.51
C ASP A 657 21.87 0.32 -35.68
N GLU A 658 21.70 1.38 -34.88
CA GLU A 658 22.76 1.92 -34.00
C GLU A 658 22.82 1.22 -32.63
N ALA A 659 21.91 0.26 -32.35
CA ALA A 659 21.94 -0.52 -31.12
C ALA A 659 23.25 -1.31 -30.97
N THR A 660 23.70 -1.48 -29.73
CA THR A 660 24.95 -2.20 -29.45
C THR A 660 24.87 -3.66 -29.90
N PRO A 661 26.00 -4.29 -30.28
CA PRO A 661 26.00 -5.71 -30.60
C PRO A 661 25.57 -6.56 -29.40
N THR A 662 25.79 -6.10 -28.17
CA THR A 662 25.30 -6.77 -26.96
C THR A 662 23.78 -6.76 -26.90
N MET A 663 23.14 -5.61 -27.16
CA MET A 663 21.68 -5.50 -27.19
C MET A 663 21.07 -6.38 -28.30
N LYS A 664 21.58 -6.29 -29.53
CA LYS A 664 21.07 -7.07 -30.69
C LYS A 664 21.20 -8.58 -30.52
N ASN A 665 22.23 -9.03 -29.79
CA ASN A 665 22.49 -10.44 -29.54
C ASN A 665 21.88 -10.96 -28.22
N SER A 666 21.24 -10.10 -27.42
CA SER A 666 20.55 -10.53 -26.20
C SER A 666 19.34 -11.41 -26.53
N LEU A 667 19.07 -12.40 -25.68
CA LEU A 667 17.95 -13.31 -25.85
C LEU A 667 16.62 -12.54 -25.90
N MET A 668 16.42 -11.57 -25.00
CA MET A 668 15.23 -10.73 -24.96
C MET A 668 14.99 -10.00 -26.29
N TYR A 669 15.99 -9.30 -26.82
CA TYR A 669 15.85 -8.60 -28.10
C TYR A 669 15.46 -9.56 -29.24
N LYS A 670 16.14 -10.72 -29.32
CA LYS A 670 15.85 -11.70 -30.36
C LYS A 670 14.44 -12.28 -30.23
N MET A 671 13.99 -12.62 -29.01
CA MET A 671 12.64 -13.15 -28.76
C MET A 671 11.56 -12.08 -29.00
N SER A 672 11.77 -10.82 -28.65
CA SER A 672 10.75 -9.79 -28.90
C SER A 672 10.60 -9.46 -30.38
N TYR A 673 11.70 -9.36 -31.13
CA TYR A 673 11.69 -8.90 -32.54
C TYR A 673 11.76 -10.02 -33.59
N TYR A 674 11.70 -11.29 -33.20
CA TYR A 674 11.69 -12.43 -34.14
C TYR A 674 10.53 -12.32 -35.14
N ASN A 675 10.80 -12.48 -36.43
CA ASN A 675 9.82 -12.35 -37.53
C ASN A 675 9.04 -11.03 -37.62
N TYR A 676 9.33 -10.02 -36.78
CA TYR A 676 8.59 -8.76 -36.77
C TYR A 676 8.76 -7.96 -38.07
N ASN A 677 9.94 -8.06 -38.69
CA ASN A 677 10.22 -7.40 -39.98
C ASN A 677 9.35 -7.94 -41.12
N GLY A 678 8.87 -9.18 -41.03
CA GLY A 678 8.03 -9.80 -42.07
C GLY A 678 6.60 -9.25 -42.12
N LEU A 679 6.15 -8.56 -41.07
CA LEU A 679 4.82 -7.93 -41.02
C LEU A 679 4.73 -6.66 -41.88
N PHE A 680 5.86 -6.00 -42.13
CA PHE A 680 5.92 -4.73 -42.83
C PHE A 680 6.58 -4.89 -44.19
N PRO A 681 6.32 -3.98 -45.15
CA PRO A 681 7.13 -3.90 -46.36
C PRO A 681 8.62 -3.76 -46.01
N PRO A 682 9.54 -4.27 -46.85
CA PRO A 682 10.97 -4.26 -46.57
C PRO A 682 11.49 -2.87 -46.17
N GLY A 683 12.20 -2.78 -45.05
CA GLY A 683 12.78 -1.53 -44.54
C GLY A 683 11.78 -0.56 -43.87
N GLN A 684 10.53 -0.96 -43.66
CA GLN A 684 9.49 -0.13 -43.02
C GLN A 684 9.07 -0.63 -41.63
N ALA A 685 9.73 -1.65 -41.09
CA ALA A 685 9.46 -2.14 -39.75
C ALA A 685 9.75 -1.05 -38.71
N MET A 686 8.73 -0.68 -37.94
CA MET A 686 8.83 0.36 -36.92
C MET A 686 8.27 -0.15 -35.60
N ASP A 687 8.98 0.13 -34.52
CA ASP A 687 8.48 -0.04 -33.17
C ASP A 687 7.69 1.22 -32.78
N ARG A 688 6.38 1.07 -32.55
CA ARG A 688 5.50 2.21 -32.24
C ARG A 688 5.73 2.78 -30.84
N VAL A 689 6.26 1.99 -29.90
CA VAL A 689 6.49 2.47 -28.53
C VAL A 689 7.77 3.29 -28.47
N ARG A 690 8.85 2.81 -29.08
CA ARG A 690 10.14 3.53 -29.11
C ARG A 690 10.25 4.56 -30.24
N GLY A 691 9.37 4.51 -31.23
CA GLY A 691 9.42 5.41 -32.39
C GLY A 691 10.65 5.18 -33.28
N SER A 692 11.28 4.00 -33.17
CA SER A 692 12.52 3.66 -33.88
C SER A 692 12.25 2.70 -35.03
N ARG A 693 12.96 2.90 -36.15
CA ARG A 693 12.96 1.95 -37.27
C ARG A 693 13.89 0.78 -36.95
N LEU A 694 13.41 -0.43 -37.19
CA LEU A 694 14.17 -1.64 -36.93
C LEU A 694 15.12 -1.97 -38.09
N PRO A 695 16.20 -2.72 -37.81
CA PRO A 695 17.12 -3.22 -38.84
C PRO A 695 16.37 -3.95 -39.96
N ALA A 696 16.89 -3.90 -41.20
CA ALA A 696 16.26 -4.57 -42.34
C ALA A 696 16.26 -6.11 -42.21
N GLU A 697 17.33 -6.68 -41.66
CA GLU A 697 17.42 -8.11 -41.33
C GLU A 697 16.97 -8.37 -39.89
N GLY A 698 15.98 -9.23 -39.72
CA GLY A 698 15.44 -9.59 -38.41
C GLY A 698 16.37 -10.53 -37.64
N PRO A 699 16.27 -10.57 -36.30
CA PRO A 699 17.04 -11.51 -35.50
C PRO A 699 16.64 -12.96 -35.80
N GLN A 700 17.60 -13.86 -35.72
CA GLN A 700 17.38 -15.30 -35.86
C GLN A 700 17.59 -15.99 -34.51
N LEU A 701 16.66 -16.89 -34.17
CA LEU A 701 16.70 -17.73 -32.98
C LEU A 701 17.22 -19.12 -33.36
N THR A 702 18.07 -19.69 -32.51
CA THR A 702 18.67 -21.01 -32.69
C THR A 702 18.27 -21.97 -31.58
N THR A 703 18.20 -21.51 -30.33
CA THR A 703 17.96 -22.34 -29.14
C THR A 703 16.49 -22.47 -28.73
N VAL A 704 15.62 -21.58 -29.23
CA VAL A 704 14.18 -21.56 -28.93
C VAL A 704 13.39 -21.43 -30.24
N ASP A 705 12.21 -22.05 -30.28
CA ASP A 705 11.27 -21.93 -31.40
C ASP A 705 9.99 -21.20 -30.96
N GLU A 706 9.40 -20.43 -31.87
CA GLU A 706 8.12 -19.75 -31.64
C GLU A 706 7.00 -20.81 -31.54
N ALA A 707 6.30 -20.84 -30.40
CA ALA A 707 5.22 -21.79 -30.15
C ALA A 707 3.84 -21.13 -30.31
N PHE A 708 3.69 -19.89 -29.85
CA PHE A 708 2.47 -19.11 -29.96
C PHE A 708 2.78 -17.62 -29.94
N THR A 709 2.04 -16.84 -30.72
CA THR A 709 2.04 -15.37 -30.69
C THR A 709 0.58 -14.91 -30.76
N SER A 710 0.18 -14.03 -29.85
CA SER A 710 -1.20 -13.52 -29.77
C SER A 710 -1.59 -12.68 -31.00
N GLU A 711 -2.89 -12.44 -31.20
CA GLU A 711 -3.41 -11.73 -32.38
C GLU A 711 -2.71 -10.39 -32.62
N ASN A 712 -2.53 -9.59 -31.57
CA ASN A 712 -1.90 -8.27 -31.66
C ASN A 712 -0.41 -8.27 -31.27
N TRP A 713 0.21 -9.46 -31.21
CA TRP A 713 1.62 -9.67 -30.87
C TRP A 713 2.01 -9.14 -29.48
N ILE A 714 1.07 -8.98 -28.55
CA ILE A 714 1.35 -8.56 -27.17
C ILE A 714 2.10 -9.64 -26.40
N ILE A 715 1.69 -10.90 -26.54
CA ILE A 715 2.32 -12.03 -25.84
C ILE A 715 2.91 -12.98 -26.84
N ARG A 716 4.17 -13.33 -26.61
CA ARG A 716 4.92 -14.30 -27.40
C ARG A 716 5.42 -15.40 -26.49
N ILE A 717 5.18 -16.63 -26.91
CA ILE A 717 5.55 -17.84 -26.18
C ILE A 717 6.50 -18.64 -27.06
N TYR A 718 7.67 -18.93 -26.50
CA TYR A 718 8.73 -19.68 -27.13
C TYR A 718 8.91 -21.03 -26.43
N LYS A 719 9.10 -22.09 -27.19
CA LYS A 719 9.47 -23.41 -26.67
C LYS A 719 10.99 -23.57 -26.70
N VAL A 720 11.56 -24.03 -25.60
CA VAL A 720 13.00 -24.34 -25.50
C VAL A 720 13.29 -25.64 -26.23
N LYS A 721 14.29 -25.66 -27.11
CA LYS A 721 14.66 -26.87 -27.84
C LYS A 721 15.32 -27.91 -26.94
N ASP A 722 15.07 -29.17 -27.24
CA ASP A 722 15.85 -30.26 -26.69
C ASP A 722 17.28 -30.26 -27.22
N LEU A 723 18.16 -31.02 -26.57
CA LEU A 723 19.53 -31.20 -27.05
C LEU A 723 19.49 -31.83 -28.44
N ASP A 724 20.35 -31.37 -29.33
CA ASP A 724 20.49 -32.00 -30.65
C ASP A 724 20.81 -33.49 -30.47
N ASN A 725 20.16 -34.35 -31.26
CA ASN A 725 20.29 -35.81 -31.16
C ASN A 725 21.74 -36.30 -31.32
N VAL A 726 22.61 -35.48 -31.93
CA VAL A 726 24.02 -35.78 -32.20
C VAL A 726 24.95 -35.02 -31.23
N GLY A 727 24.41 -34.27 -30.27
CA GLY A 727 25.16 -33.49 -29.28
C GLY A 727 25.92 -32.30 -29.87
N ARG A 728 25.47 -31.76 -31.01
CA ARG A 728 26.04 -30.53 -31.58
C ARG A 728 25.46 -29.31 -30.87
N ASP A 729 26.23 -28.21 -30.89
CA ASP A 729 25.70 -26.92 -30.45
C ASP A 729 24.63 -26.40 -31.42
N HIS A 730 23.56 -25.79 -30.89
CA HIS A 730 22.40 -25.34 -31.66
C HIS A 730 22.76 -24.29 -32.71
N GLY A 731 23.73 -23.42 -32.43
CA GLY A 731 24.24 -22.47 -33.42
C GLY A 731 24.91 -23.18 -34.60
N SER A 732 25.64 -24.26 -34.34
CA SER A 732 26.29 -25.06 -35.37
C SER A 732 25.31 -25.91 -36.18
N ALA A 733 24.23 -26.40 -35.55
CA ALA A 733 23.15 -27.11 -36.23
C ALA A 733 22.38 -26.16 -37.17
N ALA A 734 21.96 -24.99 -36.68
CA ALA A 734 21.27 -23.99 -37.49
C ALA A 734 22.13 -23.46 -38.66
N ALA A 735 23.46 -23.33 -38.46
CA ALA A 735 24.37 -22.97 -39.54
C ALA A 735 24.51 -24.09 -40.60
N PHE A 736 24.49 -25.35 -40.16
CA PHE A 736 24.50 -26.50 -41.06
C PHE A 736 23.24 -26.56 -41.93
N ASP A 737 22.06 -26.35 -41.34
CA ASP A 737 20.78 -26.36 -42.05
C ASP A 737 20.68 -25.24 -43.10
N LYS A 738 21.33 -24.09 -42.84
CA LYS A 738 21.45 -22.97 -43.79
C LYS A 738 22.47 -23.22 -44.91
N GLY A 739 23.11 -24.39 -44.95
CA GLY A 739 24.11 -24.75 -45.95
C GLY A 739 25.47 -24.08 -45.75
N HIS A 740 25.72 -23.47 -44.59
CA HIS A 740 27.05 -22.93 -44.29
C HIS A 740 28.03 -24.07 -43.98
N LYS A 741 29.05 -24.23 -44.84
CA LYS A 741 30.14 -25.17 -44.60
C LYS A 741 30.86 -24.76 -43.32
N LYS A 742 31.03 -25.70 -42.38
CA LYS A 742 31.89 -25.54 -41.20
C LYS A 742 33.24 -25.00 -41.70
N LYS A 743 33.60 -23.76 -41.33
CA LYS A 743 34.93 -23.22 -41.68
C LYS A 743 35.95 -24.26 -41.20
N LYS A 744 36.74 -24.82 -42.13
CA LYS A 744 37.84 -25.73 -41.78
C LYS A 744 38.64 -25.02 -40.71
N ALA A 745 38.60 -25.52 -39.47
CA ALA A 745 39.48 -25.04 -38.43
C ALA A 745 40.91 -25.18 -39.00
N THR A 746 41.59 -24.06 -39.19
CA THR A 746 43.04 -24.08 -39.36
C THR A 746 43.56 -24.75 -38.10
N LYS A 747 44.00 -26.01 -38.23
CA LYS A 747 44.56 -26.79 -37.12
C LYS A 747 45.77 -26.03 -36.56
N ARG A 748 45.56 -25.16 -35.58
CA ARG A 748 46.59 -24.93 -34.57
C ARG A 748 46.58 -26.18 -33.70
N ARG A 749 47.64 -26.97 -33.80
CA ARG A 749 47.92 -28.10 -32.90
C ARG A 749 48.01 -27.55 -31.47
N GLY A 750 46.88 -27.46 -30.78
CA GLY A 750 46.84 -27.38 -29.32
C GLY A 750 47.15 -28.75 -28.70
N ALA A 751 47.61 -28.75 -27.45
CA ALA A 751 47.97 -29.97 -26.73
C ALA A 751 46.78 -30.93 -26.65
N ARG A 752 47.04 -32.23 -26.90
CA ARG A 752 46.04 -33.30 -26.80
C ARG A 752 45.56 -33.39 -25.35
N VAL A 753 44.31 -33.05 -25.10
CA VAL A 753 43.62 -33.38 -23.84
C VAL A 753 43.08 -34.81 -23.99
N LEU A 754 43.46 -35.69 -23.06
CA LEU A 754 42.92 -37.04 -22.95
C LEU A 754 41.41 -36.97 -22.73
N ARG A 755 40.66 -37.72 -23.54
CA ARG A 755 39.23 -37.94 -23.34
C ARG A 755 39.09 -38.85 -22.12
N VAL A 756 38.65 -38.29 -21.00
CA VAL A 756 38.21 -39.10 -19.85
C VAL A 756 36.81 -39.58 -20.22
N GLU A 757 36.63 -40.91 -20.23
CA GLU A 757 35.35 -41.57 -20.48
C GLU A 757 34.29 -41.16 -19.45
#